data_AF-A0A8I6RYC3-F1
#
_entry.id   AF-A0A8I6RYC3-F1
#
_cell.length_a   1.000
_cell.length_b   1.000
_cell.length_c   1.000
_cell.angle_alpha   90.00
_cell.angle_beta   90.00
_cell.angle_gamma   90.00
#
_symmetry.space_group_name_H-M   'P 1'
#
loop_
_entity.id
_entity.type
_entity.pdbx_description
1 polymer ?
#
loop_
_entity_poly.entity_id
_entity_poly.type
_entity_poly.pdbx_seq_one_letter_code
_entity_poly.pdbx_strand_id
1 'polypeptide(L)'
;MQNSDTARLCGPKRAPARLLHGPSSASRQPRRLVLAILSIRDCRFDLFLLTVWTDQKRQGSTLRTTTGKFASSDSRRHQDRTVSAIMQRQPCSHSIPVGNVILKMNELQQLTSGGDQTIYVVGPTHDVLPQTPKLSLLELAHREYQASDYENAERHCMQLWRQEQNNTGVLLLLSSIHFQCRRFDKSAHFSTLAIKQNPLLAEAYSNLGNVFKERGQLQEALDNYRHAVRLKPDFIDGYINLAAALVAAGDMEQAVQAYVTALQYNPDLYCVRSDLGNLLKALARLEEAKACYLKAIETRPDFAVAWSNLGCVFNAQGEIWLAIHHFEKAVALDPNFLDAYINLGNVLKEARIFDRAVAAYLRALNLSPNNAVVHGNLACVYYEQGLIDLAIDTYRRAIELQPNFPDAYCNLANALKEKGQVSEAEECYNTALRLCPSHADSLNNLANIKREQGYIEEATRLYLKALEVFPEFAAAHSNLASVLQQQGKLNEALMHYKEAIRIQPTFADAYSNMGNTLKEMQDIPGALQCYTRAIQINPAFADAHSNLASIHKDSGNIPDAIQSYRTALKLKPDFPDAYCNLAHCLQIVCDWTDYEARMKKLVSIVAEQLEKNRLPSVHPHHSMLYPLSHEFRKGIAARHANLCLEKIHALHKPPYKHPKELYGRLRIGYVSSDFGNHPTSHLMQSIPGLHNRQSVEVFCYALSADDGTTFRSKISRESEHFIDLSQVPCNGKAADRINSDGIHILVNMNGYTKGARNEIFALRPAPIQVMWLGYPGTSGASFMDYLITDAVTSPLELAYQYSEKLAFMPHTYFIGDHRQMFPHLKERLILADKQTKKAELADNVAVINATDLSPMIENTEVREIREVVETVSDTKTSRPVEISLKVAQLPTTNPIETMIASGQIQTSLNGVVVQNGLATNQTNNKAATGEEVPQSIVITTRQQYGLPDEAVVYCNFNQLYKIDPVTLQMWVNILKSVPNSVMWLLRFPAVGEPHLQAMASSLGLPPGRIIFSNVAAKEEHVRRGQLADVCLDTPLCNGHTTSMDVLWTGTPVVTLPGETLASRVAASQLATLGCHELIARTRQEYQDIAIRLGTDREYLKAMRAEVWRARTDSPLFNCKMYAEGLEKLYHLMWAKHANGEKTDHISVAVNN
;
A
#
# COMPACT_ATOMS: atom_id res chain seq x y z
N MET A 1 -10.35 45.36 32.65
CA MET A 1 -9.45 45.79 33.74
C MET A 1 -8.07 45.15 33.52
N GLN A 2 -7.08 45.55 34.31
CA GLN A 2 -5.63 45.41 34.03
C GLN A 2 -5.06 43.97 34.12
N ASN A 3 -3.95 43.77 33.38
CA ASN A 3 -2.79 42.89 33.61
C ASN A 3 -3.04 41.35 33.67
N SER A 4 -2.25 40.47 33.03
CA SER A 4 -0.78 40.25 32.97
C SER A 4 -0.22 39.63 34.29
N ASP A 5 0.71 38.66 34.30
CA ASP A 5 1.73 38.29 33.30
C ASP A 5 2.10 36.78 33.23
N THR A 6 3.07 36.45 32.37
CA THR A 6 3.74 35.13 32.13
C THR A 6 4.25 34.40 33.41
N ALA A 7 4.59 33.09 33.46
CA ALA A 7 5.60 32.40 32.64
C ALA A 7 5.69 30.84 32.77
N ARG A 8 6.68 30.29 32.06
CA ARG A 8 7.00 28.91 31.59
C ARG A 8 7.37 27.80 32.62
N LEU A 9 7.13 26.55 32.17
CA LEU A 9 7.99 25.32 32.23
C LEU A 9 8.04 24.35 33.44
N CYS A 10 8.37 23.09 33.09
CA CYS A 10 8.81 21.92 33.89
C CYS A 10 7.76 21.08 34.68
N GLY A 11 7.90 19.74 34.58
CA GLY A 11 7.28 18.75 35.50
C GLY A 11 8.23 18.35 36.64
N PRO A 12 7.90 17.37 37.52
CA PRO A 12 7.88 15.96 37.09
C PRO A 12 6.91 15.02 37.88
N LYS A 13 7.14 13.70 37.78
CA LYS A 13 6.39 12.57 38.38
C LYS A 13 6.34 12.58 39.94
N ARG A 14 5.21 12.17 40.53
CA ARG A 14 5.10 11.02 41.49
C ARG A 14 3.65 10.72 41.93
N ALA A 15 3.45 9.49 42.43
CA ALA A 15 2.26 8.97 43.14
C ALA A 15 2.72 8.59 44.60
N PRO A 16 1.93 7.94 45.49
CA PRO A 16 0.54 7.43 45.38
C PRO A 16 -0.36 7.72 46.62
N ALA A 17 -1.59 7.15 46.65
CA ALA A 17 -2.42 6.97 47.84
C ALA A 17 -3.09 5.57 47.82
N ARG A 18 -3.47 5.01 48.98
CA ARG A 18 -3.91 3.60 49.15
C ARG A 18 -4.74 3.40 50.43
N LEU A 19 -5.57 2.34 50.48
CA LEU A 19 -6.30 1.80 51.66
C LEU A 19 -7.48 2.69 52.13
N LEU A 20 -8.64 2.22 52.61
CA LEU A 20 -9.33 0.90 52.77
C LEU A 20 -10.88 1.21 52.80
N HIS A 21 -11.90 0.36 53.03
CA HIS A 21 -12.08 -1.03 53.51
C HIS A 21 -13.47 -1.58 53.07
N GLY A 22 -13.70 -2.90 53.08
CA GLY A 22 -15.05 -3.47 53.33
C GLY A 22 -15.69 -4.35 52.22
N PRO A 23 -16.31 -5.52 52.53
CA PRO A 23 -16.80 -6.47 51.50
C PRO A 23 -18.31 -6.84 51.55
N SER A 24 -18.83 -7.38 50.43
CA SER A 24 -19.96 -8.33 50.38
C SER A 24 -19.83 -9.24 49.14
N SER A 25 -20.78 -10.16 48.87
CA SER A 25 -20.50 -11.44 48.20
C SER A 25 -21.47 -11.89 47.10
N ALA A 26 -21.01 -12.93 46.37
CA ALA A 26 -21.77 -14.07 45.81
C ALA A 26 -22.13 -14.13 44.31
N SER A 27 -22.17 -15.39 43.86
CA SER A 27 -22.71 -15.95 42.59
C SER A 27 -21.97 -15.70 41.26
N ARG A 28 -21.56 -16.80 40.62
CA ARG A 28 -21.25 -16.91 39.18
C ARG A 28 -22.37 -17.71 38.52
N GLN A 29 -22.86 -17.29 37.35
CA GLN A 29 -23.49 -18.18 36.36
C GLN A 29 -23.17 -17.69 34.94
N PRO A 30 -22.62 -18.55 34.04
CA PRO A 30 -22.56 -18.25 32.62
C PRO A 30 -23.92 -18.50 31.95
N ARG A 31 -24.24 -17.75 30.89
CA ARG A 31 -25.46 -17.98 30.10
C ARG A 31 -25.27 -19.10 29.08
N ARG A 32 -26.37 -19.77 28.77
CA ARG A 32 -26.45 -20.90 27.82
C ARG A 32 -25.94 -20.52 26.44
N LEU A 33 -25.14 -21.40 25.82
CA LEU A 33 -25.10 -21.53 24.37
C LEU A 33 -26.12 -22.61 23.96
N VAL A 34 -26.78 -22.45 22.82
CA VAL A 34 -27.70 -23.45 22.27
C VAL A 34 -26.99 -24.16 21.12
N LEU A 35 -26.89 -25.49 21.19
CA LEU A 35 -26.46 -26.34 20.09
C LEU A 35 -27.64 -27.23 19.68
N ALA A 36 -28.02 -27.14 18.40
CA ALA A 36 -29.09 -27.94 17.83
C ALA A 36 -28.56 -29.29 17.35
N ILE A 37 -29.40 -30.33 17.48
CA ILE A 37 -29.07 -31.69 17.05
C ILE A 37 -29.39 -31.84 15.56
N LEU A 38 -28.42 -32.31 14.78
CA LEU A 38 -28.67 -32.99 13.51
C LEU A 38 -27.96 -34.33 13.50
N SER A 39 -28.66 -35.36 13.02
CA SER A 39 -28.19 -36.74 12.97
C SER A 39 -27.81 -37.10 11.54
N ILE A 40 -26.62 -37.67 11.36
CA ILE A 40 -26.21 -38.37 10.13
C ILE A 40 -25.62 -39.72 10.55
N ARG A 41 -26.05 -40.78 9.85
CA ARG A 41 -25.42 -42.11 9.89
C ARG A 41 -24.43 -42.20 8.73
N ASP A 42 -23.31 -42.86 9.00
CA ASP A 42 -22.56 -43.78 8.10
C ASP A 42 -21.05 -43.62 8.29
N CYS A 43 -20.40 -44.68 8.77
CA CYS A 43 -18.96 -44.68 9.01
C CYS A 43 -18.17 -45.03 7.74
N ARG A 44 -17.61 -44.01 7.08
CA ARG A 44 -16.33 -44.11 6.37
C ARG A 44 -15.41 -43.02 6.87
N PHE A 45 -14.15 -43.36 7.11
CA PHE A 45 -13.11 -42.39 7.46
C PHE A 45 -12.59 -41.72 6.19
N ASP A 46 -13.10 -40.53 5.86
CA ASP A 46 -12.47 -39.63 4.90
C ASP A 46 -11.55 -38.65 5.62
N LEU A 47 -10.34 -38.45 5.08
CA LEU A 47 -9.25 -37.74 5.75
C LEU A 47 -9.25 -36.25 5.40
N PHE A 48 -10.10 -35.46 6.08
CA PHE A 48 -10.13 -33.99 5.92
C PHE A 48 -9.34 -33.26 7.01
N LEU A 49 -8.29 -32.53 6.60
CA LEU A 49 -7.57 -31.54 7.40
C LEU A 49 -7.65 -30.18 6.69
N LEU A 50 -8.21 -29.16 7.35
CA LEU A 50 -8.21 -27.80 6.83
C LEU A 50 -6.78 -27.26 6.77
N THR A 51 -6.34 -26.79 5.61
CA THR A 51 -5.06 -26.08 5.47
C THR A 51 -5.24 -24.60 5.85
N VAL A 52 -5.04 -24.26 7.12
CA VAL A 52 -5.12 -22.86 7.59
C VAL A 52 -3.73 -22.22 7.61
N TRP A 53 -3.53 -21.18 6.79
CA TRP A 53 -2.27 -20.44 6.71
C TRP A 53 -2.05 -19.53 7.94
N THR A 54 -1.05 -19.84 8.77
CA THR A 54 -0.54 -18.94 9.82
C THR A 54 0.98 -18.89 9.84
N ASP A 55 1.58 -17.78 9.40
CA ASP A 55 3.02 -17.52 9.59
C ASP A 55 3.27 -17.00 11.02
N GLN A 56 3.81 -17.84 11.90
CA GLN A 56 4.23 -17.45 13.24
C GLN A 56 5.75 -17.60 13.44
N LYS A 57 6.49 -16.50 13.24
CA LYS A 57 7.82 -16.33 13.83
C LYS A 57 7.72 -15.54 15.13
N ARG A 58 7.87 -16.23 16.27
CA ARG A 58 8.09 -15.56 17.57
C ARG A 58 9.57 -15.41 17.89
N GLN A 59 9.90 -14.28 18.50
CA GLN A 59 11.24 -13.91 18.93
C GLN A 59 11.61 -14.64 20.23
N GLY A 60 12.85 -15.13 20.33
CA GLY A 60 13.45 -15.58 21.59
C GLY A 60 14.39 -14.51 22.14
N SER A 61 14.25 -14.17 23.43
CA SER A 61 15.10 -13.17 24.10
C SER A 61 15.79 -13.73 25.33
N THR A 62 17.11 -13.54 25.38
CA THR A 62 17.99 -13.57 26.57
C THR A 62 18.00 -14.83 27.45
N LEU A 63 19.15 -15.51 27.45
CA LEU A 63 19.78 -16.01 28.68
C LEU A 63 21.21 -15.45 28.75
N ARG A 64 21.70 -15.18 29.97
CA ARG A 64 23.04 -14.59 30.20
C ARG A 64 24.04 -15.68 30.58
N THR A 65 25.26 -15.55 30.08
CA THR A 65 26.46 -15.92 30.85
C THR A 65 27.64 -15.02 30.52
N THR A 66 28.32 -14.60 31.59
CA THR A 66 29.72 -14.12 31.64
C THR A 66 30.69 -15.22 31.12
N THR A 67 31.93 -14.97 30.71
CA THR A 67 32.88 -13.85 30.94
C THR A 67 34.03 -13.94 29.93
N GLY A 68 34.74 -12.84 29.63
CA GLY A 68 36.07 -12.93 28.99
C GLY A 68 36.55 -11.65 28.30
N LYS A 69 37.76 -11.19 28.64
CA LYS A 69 38.52 -10.18 27.88
C LYS A 69 39.60 -10.91 27.06
N PHE A 70 39.96 -10.43 25.87
CA PHE A 70 41.30 -9.85 25.61
C PHE A 70 41.38 -9.27 24.18
N ALA A 71 42.54 -8.71 23.81
CA ALA A 71 42.69 -7.66 22.81
C ALA A 71 43.35 -8.08 21.48
N SER A 72 43.10 -7.25 20.45
CA SER A 72 44.04 -6.82 19.39
C SER A 72 45.03 -7.80 18.73
N SER A 73 44.85 -8.03 17.43
CA SER A 73 45.82 -7.77 16.33
C SER A 73 45.14 -8.17 15.00
N ASP A 74 45.23 -7.52 13.85
CA ASP A 74 46.15 -6.55 13.20
C ASP A 74 47.01 -7.16 12.08
N SER A 75 46.82 -6.59 10.89
CA SER A 75 47.74 -6.54 9.75
C SER A 75 47.88 -7.74 8.76
N ARG A 76 47.53 -7.42 7.49
CA ARG A 76 48.39 -7.47 6.28
C ARG A 76 48.69 -8.79 5.52
N ARG A 77 48.35 -8.71 4.22
CA ARG A 77 49.18 -9.04 3.03
C ARG A 77 49.33 -10.54 2.65
N HIS A 78 49.64 -10.92 1.40
CA HIS A 78 49.94 -10.13 0.17
C HIS A 78 49.57 -10.91 -1.11
N GLN A 79 49.41 -10.19 -2.22
CA GLN A 79 49.75 -10.52 -3.63
C GLN A 79 49.41 -11.92 -4.20
N ASP A 80 48.53 -12.01 -5.20
CA ASP A 80 48.80 -11.78 -6.65
C ASP A 80 49.70 -12.82 -7.33
N ARG A 81 49.11 -13.59 -8.26
CA ARG A 81 49.66 -13.75 -9.62
C ARG A 81 48.66 -14.35 -10.62
N THR A 82 48.48 -13.65 -11.74
CA THR A 82 47.75 -14.06 -12.94
C THR A 82 48.62 -14.87 -13.92
N VAL A 83 47.99 -15.65 -14.81
CA VAL A 83 48.34 -16.03 -16.22
C VAL A 83 47.61 -17.38 -16.51
N SER A 84 46.64 -17.54 -17.43
CA SER A 84 46.54 -17.22 -18.88
C SER A 84 47.39 -18.18 -19.76
N ALA A 85 46.98 -18.76 -20.89
CA ALA A 85 45.72 -18.87 -21.64
C ALA A 85 45.68 -20.29 -22.30
N ILE A 86 44.64 -20.72 -23.05
CA ILE A 86 44.53 -20.66 -24.54
C ILE A 86 43.25 -21.48 -24.88
N MET A 87 42.22 -20.91 -25.54
CA MET A 87 41.81 -21.09 -26.96
C MET A 87 41.64 -22.56 -27.46
N GLN A 88 40.68 -22.94 -28.33
CA GLN A 88 39.52 -22.23 -28.93
C GLN A 88 38.50 -23.22 -29.59
N ARG A 89 37.23 -22.77 -29.67
CA ARG A 89 36.21 -23.01 -30.74
C ARG A 89 35.46 -24.37 -30.91
N GLN A 90 34.18 -24.16 -31.27
CA GLN A 90 33.11 -25.06 -31.78
C GLN A 90 33.33 -25.39 -33.31
N PRO A 91 32.43 -26.04 -34.10
CA PRO A 91 31.00 -26.37 -33.87
C PRO A 91 30.41 -27.69 -34.48
N CYS A 92 29.09 -27.87 -34.26
CA CYS A 92 28.12 -28.69 -35.04
C CYS A 92 28.24 -30.24 -35.01
N SER A 93 27.19 -31.05 -35.28
CA SER A 93 25.72 -30.90 -35.15
C SER A 93 24.99 -32.25 -35.41
N HIS A 94 23.65 -32.30 -35.24
CA HIS A 94 22.67 -33.31 -35.75
C HIS A 94 22.31 -34.59 -34.92
N SER A 95 21.08 -34.57 -34.37
CA SER A 95 19.97 -35.57 -34.49
C SER A 95 20.01 -37.03 -33.94
N ILE A 96 19.07 -37.34 -33.01
CA ILE A 96 17.94 -38.33 -33.10
C ILE A 96 18.27 -39.84 -33.38
N PRO A 97 17.61 -40.88 -32.77
CA PRO A 97 16.84 -40.98 -31.49
C PRO A 97 16.96 -42.36 -30.73
N VAL A 98 16.06 -42.61 -29.74
CA VAL A 98 15.45 -43.91 -29.31
C VAL A 98 16.33 -45.13 -28.95
N GLY A 99 16.06 -45.72 -27.76
CA GLY A 99 15.83 -47.18 -27.68
C GLY A 99 16.49 -48.00 -26.54
N ASN A 100 15.68 -48.38 -25.54
CA ASN A 100 15.51 -49.75 -25.02
C ASN A 100 16.70 -50.57 -24.39
N VAL A 101 16.39 -51.17 -23.21
CA VAL A 101 16.49 -52.64 -22.91
C VAL A 101 17.79 -53.27 -22.29
N ILE A 102 17.66 -53.64 -20.99
CA ILE A 102 17.98 -54.96 -20.35
C ILE A 102 19.38 -55.31 -19.75
N LEU A 103 19.34 -56.23 -18.73
CA LEU A 103 20.40 -56.91 -17.93
C LEU A 103 21.20 -56.01 -16.93
N LYS A 104 21.28 -56.31 -15.61
CA LYS A 104 21.95 -57.41 -14.86
C LYS A 104 23.49 -57.43 -14.98
N MET A 105 24.19 -57.29 -13.85
CA MET A 105 25.08 -58.35 -13.30
C MET A 105 25.51 -58.09 -11.84
N ASN A 106 26.08 -59.13 -11.20
CA ASN A 106 26.78 -59.08 -9.90
C ASN A 106 28.29 -59.19 -10.13
N GLU A 107 29.10 -58.72 -9.18
CA GLU A 107 30.39 -59.29 -8.70
C GLU A 107 30.72 -58.55 -7.36
N LEU A 108 31.20 -59.15 -6.24
CA LEU A 108 32.36 -60.03 -5.96
C LEU A 108 33.71 -59.29 -6.13
N GLN A 109 34.76 -59.49 -5.32
CA GLN A 109 35.00 -60.35 -4.13
C GLN A 109 35.79 -59.50 -3.06
N GLN A 110 36.65 -59.86 -2.09
CA GLN A 110 37.37 -61.03 -1.51
C GLN A 110 37.95 -60.53 -0.12
N LEU A 111 38.52 -61.25 0.87
CA LEU A 111 38.79 -62.65 1.27
C LEU A 111 38.09 -62.89 2.66
N THR A 112 38.55 -63.50 3.78
CA THR A 112 39.66 -64.37 4.31
C THR A 112 39.23 -64.84 5.72
N SER A 113 39.62 -65.97 6.34
CA SER A 113 40.07 -67.30 5.89
C SER A 113 40.29 -68.24 7.11
N GLY A 114 39.68 -69.43 7.14
CA GLY A 114 39.88 -70.48 8.18
C GLY A 114 38.99 -70.33 9.42
N GLY A 115 38.56 -71.36 10.13
CA GLY A 115 38.83 -72.81 10.20
C GLY A 115 38.23 -73.26 11.56
N ASP A 116 37.71 -74.46 11.80
CA ASP A 116 38.14 -75.79 11.35
C ASP A 116 36.95 -76.80 11.26
N GLN A 117 37.20 -78.07 10.94
CA GLN A 117 36.17 -79.11 10.75
C GLN A 117 36.00 -80.09 11.92
N THR A 118 34.74 -80.49 12.21
CA THR A 118 34.44 -81.86 12.65
C THR A 118 33.07 -82.32 12.11
N ILE A 119 32.98 -83.55 11.60
CA ILE A 119 31.74 -84.17 11.14
C ILE A 119 31.42 -85.38 12.05
N TYR A 120 30.16 -85.53 12.46
CA TYR A 120 29.62 -86.82 12.91
C TYR A 120 28.28 -87.10 12.26
N VAL A 121 28.17 -88.27 11.62
CA VAL A 121 26.94 -88.84 11.10
C VAL A 121 26.47 -89.90 12.10
N VAL A 122 25.19 -89.88 12.47
CA VAL A 122 24.56 -90.92 13.28
C VAL A 122 23.24 -91.32 12.64
N GLY A 123 23.08 -92.62 12.37
CA GLY A 123 21.84 -93.20 11.84
C GLY A 123 20.78 -93.43 12.92
N PRO A 124 19.60 -93.95 12.56
CA PRO A 124 18.48 -94.08 13.48
C PRO A 124 18.72 -95.14 14.56
N THR A 125 18.28 -94.84 15.79
CA THR A 125 18.17 -95.80 16.89
C THR A 125 16.70 -95.94 17.32
N HIS A 126 16.31 -97.15 17.71
CA HIS A 126 14.92 -97.49 18.05
C HIS A 126 14.47 -97.02 19.43
N ASP A 127 13.18 -96.72 19.52
CA ASP A 127 12.27 -96.93 20.66
C ASP A 127 12.79 -96.73 22.09
N VAL A 128 12.51 -95.55 22.65
CA VAL A 128 11.80 -95.47 23.95
C VAL A 128 10.69 -94.43 23.84
N LEU A 129 9.43 -94.86 23.92
CA LEU A 129 8.27 -93.96 24.00
C LEU A 129 8.04 -93.50 25.45
N PRO A 130 8.18 -92.21 25.78
CA PRO A 130 7.51 -91.66 26.96
C PRO A 130 6.00 -91.61 26.67
N GLN A 131 5.17 -92.17 27.56
CA GLN A 131 3.72 -92.21 27.37
C GLN A 131 3.13 -90.79 27.41
N THR A 132 2.73 -90.26 26.25
CA THR A 132 1.88 -89.07 26.19
C THR A 132 0.49 -89.40 26.74
N PRO A 133 -0.11 -88.54 27.58
CA PRO A 133 -1.49 -88.74 28.02
C PRO A 133 -2.42 -88.68 26.81
N LYS A 134 -3.50 -89.47 26.84
CA LYS A 134 -4.58 -89.36 25.84
C LYS A 134 -5.27 -88.01 26.03
N LEU A 135 -4.92 -87.03 25.20
CA LEU A 135 -5.62 -85.76 25.06
C LEU A 135 -7.13 -86.02 24.90
N SER A 136 -7.95 -85.25 25.60
CA SER A 136 -9.39 -85.32 25.41
C SER A 136 -9.76 -84.77 24.02
N LEU A 137 -10.84 -85.29 23.45
CA LEU A 137 -11.38 -84.82 22.17
C LEU A 137 -11.77 -83.32 22.21
N LEU A 138 -12.01 -82.77 23.42
CA LEU A 138 -12.31 -81.36 23.65
C LEU A 138 -11.06 -80.47 23.54
N GLU A 139 -9.92 -80.91 24.06
CA GLU A 139 -8.64 -80.20 23.94
C GLU A 139 -8.14 -80.18 22.49
N LEU A 140 -8.40 -81.26 21.74
CA LEU A 140 -8.12 -81.32 20.30
C LEU A 140 -8.94 -80.25 19.55
N ALA A 141 -10.26 -80.21 19.75
CA ALA A 141 -11.12 -79.24 19.09
C ALA A 141 -10.78 -77.77 19.44
N HIS A 142 -10.33 -77.49 20.67
CA HIS A 142 -9.82 -76.16 21.05
C HIS A 142 -8.53 -75.81 20.31
N ARG A 143 -7.60 -76.74 20.14
CA ARG A 143 -6.36 -76.53 19.36
C ARG A 143 -6.64 -76.32 17.88
N GLU A 144 -7.56 -77.09 17.30
CA GLU A 144 -7.99 -76.93 15.90
C GLU A 144 -8.64 -75.54 15.68
N TYR A 145 -9.53 -75.10 16.59
CA TYR A 145 -10.08 -73.75 16.55
C TYR A 145 -9.00 -72.65 16.67
N GLN A 146 -8.01 -72.82 17.55
CA GLN A 146 -6.86 -71.91 17.67
C GLN A 146 -5.97 -71.90 16.43
N ALA A 147 -5.82 -73.04 15.75
CA ALA A 147 -5.13 -73.16 14.46
C ALA A 147 -5.95 -72.65 13.27
N SER A 148 -7.18 -72.14 13.50
CA SER A 148 -8.16 -71.74 12.48
C SER A 148 -8.68 -72.90 11.60
N ASP A 149 -8.47 -74.15 12.01
CA ASP A 149 -9.06 -75.34 11.41
C ASP A 149 -10.49 -75.55 11.93
N TYR A 150 -11.37 -74.65 11.49
CA TYR A 150 -12.74 -74.60 11.95
C TYR A 150 -13.59 -75.80 11.52
N GLU A 151 -13.19 -76.54 10.48
CA GLU A 151 -13.94 -77.70 9.99
C GLU A 151 -13.66 -78.96 10.83
N ASN A 152 -12.39 -79.24 11.15
CA ASN A 152 -12.04 -80.35 12.04
C ASN A 152 -12.53 -80.04 13.47
N ALA A 153 -12.40 -78.79 13.94
CA ALA A 153 -12.96 -78.35 15.21
C ALA A 153 -14.50 -78.51 15.27
N GLU A 154 -15.25 -78.12 14.22
CA GLU A 154 -16.70 -78.37 14.15
C GLU A 154 -17.00 -79.87 14.23
N ARG A 155 -16.24 -80.71 13.52
CA ARG A 155 -16.48 -82.15 13.48
C ARG A 155 -16.29 -82.80 14.85
N HIS A 156 -15.21 -82.47 15.57
CA HIS A 156 -14.93 -83.00 16.91
C HIS A 156 -15.88 -82.44 17.97
N CYS A 157 -16.23 -81.14 17.92
CA CYS A 157 -17.26 -80.58 18.79
C CYS A 157 -18.65 -81.18 18.54
N MET A 158 -19.06 -81.39 17.28
CA MET A 158 -20.33 -82.04 16.96
C MET A 158 -20.36 -83.51 17.37
N GLN A 159 -19.21 -84.21 17.39
CA GLN A 159 -19.09 -85.55 17.92
C GLN A 159 -19.27 -85.57 19.46
N LEU A 160 -18.63 -84.65 20.18
CA LEU A 160 -18.81 -84.49 21.62
C LEU A 160 -20.24 -84.10 21.99
N TRP A 161 -20.85 -83.14 21.29
CA TRP A 161 -22.21 -82.69 21.57
C TRP A 161 -23.28 -83.78 21.34
N ARG A 162 -23.02 -84.73 20.42
CA ARG A 162 -23.87 -85.92 20.24
C ARG A 162 -23.77 -86.91 21.41
N GLN A 163 -22.67 -86.91 22.16
CA GLN A 163 -22.47 -87.73 23.34
C GLN A 163 -23.00 -87.03 24.61
N GLU A 164 -22.75 -85.73 24.74
CA GLU A 164 -23.20 -84.88 25.85
C GLU A 164 -23.89 -83.62 25.35
N GLN A 165 -25.20 -83.69 25.11
CA GLN A 165 -25.98 -82.56 24.58
C GLN A 165 -25.99 -81.33 25.52
N ASN A 166 -25.70 -81.55 26.81
CA ASN A 166 -25.70 -80.54 27.87
C ASN A 166 -24.31 -79.91 28.10
N ASN A 167 -23.27 -80.28 27.33
CA ASN A 167 -21.91 -79.80 27.55
C ASN A 167 -21.75 -78.34 27.07
N THR A 168 -21.82 -77.39 28.01
CA THR A 168 -21.79 -75.95 27.73
C THR A 168 -20.48 -75.47 27.12
N GLY A 169 -19.34 -76.10 27.44
CA GLY A 169 -18.04 -75.77 26.83
C GLY A 169 -18.03 -76.08 25.33
N VAL A 170 -18.59 -77.24 24.95
CA VAL A 170 -18.76 -77.61 23.53
C VAL A 170 -19.74 -76.67 22.82
N LEU A 171 -20.85 -76.29 23.47
CA LEU A 171 -21.82 -75.34 22.89
C LEU A 171 -21.23 -73.94 22.67
N LEU A 172 -20.42 -73.43 23.60
CA LEU A 172 -19.67 -72.19 23.44
C LEU A 172 -18.70 -72.27 22.25
N LEU A 173 -17.91 -73.35 22.18
CA LEU A 173 -16.93 -73.52 21.11
C LEU A 173 -17.59 -73.67 19.73
N LEU A 174 -18.70 -74.41 19.62
CA LEU A 174 -19.53 -74.46 18.40
C LEU A 174 -20.06 -73.08 18.01
N SER A 175 -20.52 -72.29 18.97
CA SER A 175 -20.97 -70.91 18.73
C SER A 175 -19.84 -70.04 18.16
N SER A 176 -18.64 -70.11 18.74
CA SER A 176 -17.44 -69.40 18.27
C SER A 176 -16.97 -69.87 16.88
N ILE A 177 -16.90 -71.19 16.64
CA ILE A 177 -16.57 -71.79 15.33
C ILE A 177 -17.53 -71.27 14.25
N HIS A 178 -18.83 -71.31 14.51
CA HIS A 178 -19.83 -70.82 13.57
C HIS A 178 -19.76 -69.31 13.35
N PHE A 179 -19.38 -68.53 14.37
CA PHE A 179 -19.15 -67.10 14.24
C PHE A 179 -17.98 -66.80 13.28
N GLN A 180 -16.81 -67.43 13.47
CA GLN A 180 -15.66 -67.23 12.59
C GLN A 180 -15.95 -67.63 11.14
N CYS A 181 -16.71 -68.72 10.94
CA CYS A 181 -17.17 -69.12 9.62
C CYS A 181 -18.31 -68.25 9.04
N ARG A 182 -18.69 -67.12 9.68
CA ARG A 182 -19.83 -66.25 9.31
C ARG A 182 -21.19 -66.96 9.21
N ARG A 183 -21.35 -68.13 9.86
CA ARG A 183 -22.57 -68.93 9.90
C ARG A 183 -23.44 -68.50 11.09
N PHE A 184 -23.82 -67.23 11.08
CA PHE A 184 -24.40 -66.51 12.22
C PHE A 184 -25.65 -67.17 12.82
N ASP A 185 -26.55 -67.77 12.03
CA ASP A 185 -27.73 -68.46 12.55
C ASP A 185 -27.38 -69.68 13.40
N LYS A 186 -26.37 -70.46 12.98
CA LYS A 186 -25.87 -71.58 13.79
C LYS A 186 -25.18 -71.06 15.06
N SER A 187 -24.39 -69.98 14.95
CA SER A 187 -23.73 -69.36 16.11
C SER A 187 -24.75 -68.90 17.17
N ALA A 188 -25.77 -68.14 16.76
CA ALA A 188 -26.88 -67.74 17.63
C ALA A 188 -27.59 -68.96 18.23
N HIS A 189 -27.90 -70.00 17.43
CA HIS A 189 -28.53 -71.22 17.91
C HIS A 189 -27.73 -71.91 19.02
N PHE A 190 -26.43 -72.13 18.84
CA PHE A 190 -25.59 -72.77 19.86
C PHE A 190 -25.37 -71.89 21.09
N SER A 191 -25.26 -70.56 20.93
CA SER A 191 -25.31 -69.63 22.09
C SER A 191 -26.63 -69.70 22.85
N THR A 192 -27.78 -69.75 22.16
CA THR A 192 -29.09 -69.87 22.81
C THR A 192 -29.25 -71.22 23.52
N LEU A 193 -28.71 -72.32 22.97
CA LEU A 193 -28.64 -73.61 23.67
C LEU A 193 -27.75 -73.53 24.91
N ALA A 194 -26.58 -72.89 24.83
CA ALA A 194 -25.69 -72.70 25.97
C ALA A 194 -26.36 -71.88 27.10
N ILE A 195 -27.05 -70.79 26.76
CA ILE A 195 -27.85 -69.97 27.69
C ILE A 195 -28.99 -70.80 28.31
N LYS A 196 -29.71 -71.59 27.51
CA LYS A 196 -30.79 -72.45 28.01
C LYS A 196 -30.29 -73.52 28.98
N GLN A 197 -29.09 -74.03 28.76
CA GLN A 197 -28.47 -75.06 29.60
C GLN A 197 -27.80 -74.48 30.86
N ASN A 198 -27.26 -73.26 30.80
CA ASN A 198 -26.77 -72.50 31.95
C ASN A 198 -27.06 -71.00 31.77
N PRO A 199 -28.14 -70.46 32.38
CA PRO A 199 -28.50 -69.05 32.27
C PRO A 199 -27.49 -68.06 32.87
N LEU A 200 -26.49 -68.53 33.64
CA LEU A 200 -25.44 -67.71 34.26
C LEU A 200 -24.15 -67.63 33.40
N LEU A 201 -24.14 -68.23 32.21
CA LEU A 201 -22.95 -68.36 31.37
C LEU A 201 -22.68 -67.09 30.54
N ALA A 202 -21.97 -66.13 31.13
CA ALA A 202 -21.67 -64.82 30.54
C ALA A 202 -21.08 -64.89 29.10
N GLU A 203 -20.21 -65.86 28.85
CA GLU A 203 -19.57 -66.10 27.56
C GLU A 203 -20.59 -66.38 26.44
N ALA A 204 -21.71 -67.04 26.76
CA ALA A 204 -22.73 -67.37 25.77
C ALA A 204 -23.53 -66.15 25.31
N TYR A 205 -23.84 -65.24 26.25
CA TYR A 205 -24.43 -63.92 25.94
C TYR A 205 -23.44 -63.04 25.18
N SER A 206 -22.12 -63.12 25.48
CA SER A 206 -21.09 -62.41 24.71
C SER A 206 -21.06 -62.85 23.24
N ASN A 207 -21.03 -64.15 23.00
CA ASN A 207 -21.09 -64.71 21.65
C ASN A 207 -22.40 -64.36 20.93
N LEU A 208 -23.53 -64.35 21.65
CA LEU A 208 -24.81 -63.94 21.07
C LEU A 208 -24.84 -62.44 20.74
N GLY A 209 -24.26 -61.60 21.60
CA GLY A 209 -24.05 -60.17 21.36
C GLY A 209 -23.18 -59.91 20.12
N ASN A 210 -22.10 -60.69 19.94
CA ASN A 210 -21.27 -60.65 18.73
C ASN A 210 -22.09 -60.93 17.48
N VAL A 211 -22.95 -61.95 17.48
CA VAL A 211 -23.85 -62.24 16.35
C VAL A 211 -24.81 -61.09 16.06
N PHE A 212 -25.42 -60.48 17.09
CA PHE A 212 -26.30 -59.33 16.90
C PHE A 212 -25.54 -58.10 16.36
N LYS A 213 -24.32 -57.85 16.83
CA LYS A 213 -23.49 -56.73 16.38
C LYS A 213 -23.15 -56.84 14.89
N GLU A 214 -22.72 -58.02 14.41
CA GLU A 214 -22.43 -58.25 12.98
C GLU A 214 -23.69 -58.23 12.08
N ARG A 215 -24.89 -58.35 12.66
CA ARG A 215 -26.19 -58.16 11.97
C ARG A 215 -26.66 -56.70 11.96
N GLY A 216 -25.94 -55.77 12.58
CA GLY A 216 -26.39 -54.39 12.79
C GLY A 216 -27.48 -54.23 13.86
N GLN A 217 -27.80 -55.30 14.60
CA GLN A 217 -28.76 -55.32 15.70
C GLN A 217 -28.11 -54.79 16.99
N LEU A 218 -27.73 -53.51 16.96
CA LEU A 218 -26.87 -52.90 17.99
C LEU A 218 -27.52 -52.87 19.38
N GLN A 219 -28.84 -52.69 19.49
CA GLN A 219 -29.51 -52.65 20.79
C GLN A 219 -29.51 -54.04 21.44
N GLU A 220 -29.86 -55.08 20.68
CA GLU A 220 -29.83 -56.47 21.12
C GLU A 220 -28.42 -56.93 21.46
N ALA A 221 -27.40 -56.45 20.72
CA ALA A 221 -25.99 -56.67 21.05
C ALA A 221 -25.63 -56.03 22.40
N LEU A 222 -25.91 -54.74 22.59
CA LEU A 222 -25.65 -54.01 23.82
C LEU A 222 -26.31 -54.64 25.05
N ASP A 223 -27.57 -55.07 24.93
CA ASP A 223 -28.28 -55.69 26.06
C ASP A 223 -27.74 -57.07 26.42
N ASN A 224 -27.27 -57.85 25.43
CA ASN A 224 -26.56 -59.11 25.66
C ASN A 224 -25.19 -58.89 26.32
N TYR A 225 -24.37 -57.95 25.84
CA TYR A 225 -23.09 -57.63 26.48
C TYR A 225 -23.27 -57.08 27.91
N ARG A 226 -24.24 -56.17 28.11
CA ARG A 226 -24.64 -55.68 29.44
C ARG A 226 -25.16 -56.80 30.34
N HIS A 227 -25.71 -57.89 29.80
CA HIS A 227 -26.07 -59.06 30.60
C HIS A 227 -24.83 -59.89 30.94
N ALA A 228 -23.94 -60.14 29.98
CA ALA A 228 -22.68 -60.87 30.20
C ALA A 228 -21.84 -60.26 31.33
N VAL A 229 -21.56 -58.94 31.29
CA VAL A 229 -20.76 -58.28 32.34
C VAL A 229 -21.49 -58.12 33.69
N ARG A 230 -22.83 -58.26 33.72
CA ARG A 230 -23.59 -58.35 34.99
C ARG A 230 -23.51 -59.74 35.63
N LEU A 231 -23.45 -60.80 34.82
CA LEU A 231 -23.28 -62.17 35.29
C LEU A 231 -21.83 -62.43 35.75
N LYS A 232 -20.85 -61.82 35.07
CA LYS A 232 -19.42 -61.99 35.34
C LYS A 232 -18.70 -60.62 35.31
N PRO A 233 -18.64 -59.90 36.45
CA PRO A 233 -18.10 -58.54 36.52
C PRO A 233 -16.61 -58.40 36.17
N ASP A 234 -15.83 -59.49 36.17
CA ASP A 234 -14.42 -59.54 35.78
C ASP A 234 -14.22 -59.91 34.29
N PHE A 235 -15.29 -60.01 33.50
CA PHE A 235 -15.24 -60.48 32.11
C PHE A 235 -14.74 -59.40 31.13
N ILE A 236 -13.41 -59.24 31.07
CA ILE A 236 -12.66 -58.32 30.21
C ILE A 236 -13.19 -58.28 28.76
N ASP A 237 -13.32 -59.42 28.09
CA ASP A 237 -13.78 -59.48 26.69
C ASP A 237 -15.22 -58.97 26.53
N GLY A 238 -16.06 -59.15 27.56
CA GLY A 238 -17.40 -58.57 27.62
C GLY A 238 -17.37 -57.04 27.63
N TYR A 239 -16.46 -56.42 28.38
CA TYR A 239 -16.28 -54.97 28.38
C TYR A 239 -15.67 -54.44 27.08
N ILE A 240 -14.73 -55.15 26.47
CA ILE A 240 -14.14 -54.76 25.17
C ILE A 240 -15.20 -54.79 24.07
N ASN A 241 -15.99 -55.87 24.00
CA ASN A 241 -17.07 -55.98 23.02
C ASN A 241 -18.22 -54.99 23.28
N LEU A 242 -18.56 -54.76 24.56
CA LEU A 242 -19.51 -53.71 24.99
C LEU A 242 -19.02 -52.32 24.54
N ALA A 243 -17.77 -51.97 24.79
CA ALA A 243 -17.19 -50.68 24.39
C ALA A 243 -17.23 -50.49 22.87
N ALA A 244 -16.81 -51.50 22.09
CA ALA A 244 -16.88 -51.46 20.63
C ALA A 244 -18.31 -51.28 20.10
N ALA A 245 -19.30 -51.94 20.71
CA ALA A 245 -20.71 -51.79 20.36
C ALA A 245 -21.29 -50.43 20.79
N LEU A 246 -20.84 -49.87 21.92
CA LEU A 246 -21.23 -48.52 22.37
C LEU A 246 -20.66 -47.43 21.45
N VAL A 247 -19.42 -47.56 20.97
CA VAL A 247 -18.86 -46.69 19.92
C VAL A 247 -19.69 -46.77 18.65
N ALA A 248 -20.05 -47.98 18.19
CA ALA A 248 -20.90 -48.16 17.00
C ALA A 248 -22.34 -47.61 17.18
N ALA A 249 -22.83 -47.52 18.41
CA ALA A 249 -24.11 -46.90 18.75
C ALA A 249 -24.03 -45.38 19.04
N GLY A 250 -22.81 -44.80 19.08
CA GLY A 250 -22.57 -43.39 19.36
C GLY A 250 -22.50 -43.00 20.85
N ASP A 251 -22.60 -43.95 21.79
CA ASP A 251 -22.49 -43.68 23.23
C ASP A 251 -21.02 -43.72 23.69
N MET A 252 -20.32 -42.64 23.36
CA MET A 252 -18.87 -42.53 23.54
C MET A 252 -18.44 -42.51 25.02
N GLU A 253 -19.22 -41.94 25.94
CA GLU A 253 -18.85 -41.89 27.36
C GLU A 253 -19.10 -43.24 28.08
N GLN A 254 -20.17 -43.98 27.75
CA GLN A 254 -20.27 -45.36 28.24
C GLN A 254 -19.17 -46.25 27.64
N ALA A 255 -18.75 -46.02 26.39
CA ALA A 255 -17.63 -46.74 25.78
C ALA A 255 -16.29 -46.43 26.47
N VAL A 256 -16.02 -45.17 26.83
CA VAL A 256 -14.86 -44.78 27.68
C VAL A 256 -14.90 -45.55 29.00
N GLN A 257 -16.03 -45.56 29.70
CA GLN A 257 -16.15 -46.27 30.98
C GLN A 257 -15.96 -47.79 30.83
N ALA A 258 -16.48 -48.41 29.77
CA ALA A 258 -16.29 -49.84 29.52
C ALA A 258 -14.82 -50.19 29.24
N TYR A 259 -14.11 -49.40 28.42
CA TYR A 259 -12.66 -49.59 28.20
C TYR A 259 -11.84 -49.33 29.48
N VAL A 260 -12.18 -48.31 30.27
CA VAL A 260 -11.52 -48.06 31.56
C VAL A 260 -11.71 -49.24 32.52
N THR A 261 -12.90 -49.83 32.60
CA THR A 261 -13.14 -51.01 33.43
C THR A 261 -12.42 -52.26 32.91
N ALA A 262 -12.33 -52.48 31.59
CA ALA A 262 -11.48 -53.54 31.03
C ALA A 262 -10.00 -53.39 31.45
N LEU A 263 -9.49 -52.15 31.44
CA LEU A 263 -8.12 -51.82 31.84
C LEU A 263 -7.90 -51.80 33.36
N GLN A 264 -8.95 -51.78 34.17
CA GLN A 264 -8.87 -52.00 35.63
C GLN A 264 -8.64 -53.49 35.95
N TYR A 265 -9.28 -54.39 35.20
CA TYR A 265 -9.09 -55.84 35.36
C TYR A 265 -7.81 -56.37 34.71
N ASN A 266 -7.35 -55.77 33.59
CA ASN A 266 -6.04 -56.06 33.01
C ASN A 266 -5.35 -54.79 32.49
N PRO A 267 -4.41 -54.21 33.27
CA PRO A 267 -3.67 -53.01 32.89
C PRO A 267 -2.74 -53.16 31.67
N ASP A 268 -2.40 -54.37 31.21
CA ASP A 268 -1.39 -54.58 30.17
C ASP A 268 -1.97 -54.69 28.74
N LEU A 269 -3.27 -54.44 28.58
CA LEU A 269 -3.96 -54.43 27.29
C LEU A 269 -3.66 -53.14 26.49
N TYR A 270 -2.43 -53.01 26.01
CA TYR A 270 -1.91 -51.87 25.24
C TYR A 270 -2.77 -51.52 24.00
N CYS A 271 -3.34 -52.52 23.29
CA CYS A 271 -4.31 -52.27 22.21
C CYS A 271 -5.56 -51.54 22.72
N VAL A 272 -6.23 -52.10 23.73
CA VAL A 272 -7.45 -51.54 24.34
C VAL A 272 -7.18 -50.13 24.90
N ARG A 273 -5.98 -49.88 25.43
CA ARG A 273 -5.57 -48.54 25.85
C ARG A 273 -5.35 -47.58 24.68
N SER A 274 -4.84 -48.05 23.54
CA SER A 274 -4.77 -47.24 22.31
C SER A 274 -6.16 -46.95 21.74
N ASP A 275 -7.10 -47.88 21.83
CA ASP A 275 -8.49 -47.70 21.36
C ASP A 275 -9.26 -46.72 22.25
N LEU A 276 -9.07 -46.81 23.58
CA LEU A 276 -9.50 -45.76 24.52
C LEU A 276 -8.86 -44.40 24.19
N GLY A 277 -7.57 -44.37 23.85
CA GLY A 277 -6.88 -43.16 23.38
C GLY A 277 -7.49 -42.58 22.11
N ASN A 278 -7.89 -43.43 21.15
CA ASN A 278 -8.56 -43.03 19.92
C ASN A 278 -9.95 -42.40 20.20
N LEU A 279 -10.71 -43.01 21.11
CA LEU A 279 -12.01 -42.51 21.54
C LEU A 279 -11.90 -41.17 22.28
N LEU A 280 -10.94 -41.05 23.21
CA LEU A 280 -10.66 -39.79 23.92
C LEU A 280 -10.19 -38.67 22.97
N LYS A 281 -9.41 -39.01 21.93
CA LYS A 281 -9.00 -38.09 20.86
C LYS A 281 -10.22 -37.59 20.07
N ALA A 282 -11.17 -38.46 19.74
CA ALA A 282 -12.43 -38.07 19.09
C ALA A 282 -13.33 -37.18 19.98
N LEU A 283 -13.29 -37.38 21.30
CA LEU A 283 -13.94 -36.52 22.31
C LEU A 283 -13.16 -35.22 22.60
N ALA A 284 -12.11 -34.89 21.84
CA ALA A 284 -11.19 -33.76 22.06
C ALA A 284 -10.49 -33.74 23.44
N ARG A 285 -10.50 -34.86 24.18
CA ARG A 285 -9.84 -35.06 25.49
C ARG A 285 -8.35 -35.38 25.30
N LEU A 286 -7.63 -34.46 24.64
CA LEU A 286 -6.30 -34.70 24.08
C LEU A 286 -5.24 -35.15 25.10
N GLU A 287 -5.21 -34.57 26.32
CA GLU A 287 -4.24 -34.98 27.35
C GLU A 287 -4.53 -36.38 27.93
N GLU A 288 -5.81 -36.79 28.02
CA GLU A 288 -6.17 -38.15 28.44
C GLU A 288 -5.84 -39.17 27.33
N ALA A 289 -6.06 -38.81 26.07
CA ALA A 289 -5.65 -39.61 24.92
C ALA A 289 -4.12 -39.80 24.87
N LYS A 290 -3.36 -38.71 25.06
CA LYS A 290 -1.89 -38.68 25.15
C LYS A 290 -1.37 -39.57 26.28
N ALA A 291 -1.96 -39.50 27.47
CA ALA A 291 -1.63 -40.40 28.58
C ALA A 291 -1.89 -41.87 28.23
N CYS A 292 -2.99 -42.17 27.52
CA CYS A 292 -3.30 -43.51 27.04
C CYS A 292 -2.26 -44.04 26.04
N TYR A 293 -1.90 -43.27 25.00
CA TYR A 293 -0.87 -43.69 24.02
C TYR A 293 0.51 -43.84 24.66
N LEU A 294 0.93 -42.89 25.53
CA LEU A 294 2.21 -42.98 26.24
C LEU A 294 2.30 -44.25 27.09
N LYS A 295 1.23 -44.61 27.83
CA LYS A 295 1.20 -45.83 28.63
C LYS A 295 1.05 -47.11 27.78
N ALA A 296 0.45 -47.04 26.59
CA ALA A 296 0.46 -48.14 25.63
C ALA A 296 1.87 -48.39 25.06
N ILE A 297 2.63 -47.32 24.77
CA ILE A 297 4.04 -47.37 24.36
C ILE A 297 4.94 -47.89 25.50
N GLU A 298 4.66 -47.52 26.75
CA GLU A 298 5.39 -48.03 27.92
C GLU A 298 5.21 -49.56 28.08
N THR A 299 3.98 -50.07 27.89
CA THR A 299 3.69 -51.51 27.90
C THR A 299 4.23 -52.23 26.65
N ARG A 300 4.25 -51.59 25.48
CA ARG A 300 4.79 -52.16 24.23
C ARG A 300 5.50 -51.09 23.36
N PRO A 301 6.83 -50.94 23.49
CA PRO A 301 7.59 -49.91 22.77
C PRO A 301 7.60 -50.05 21.24
N ASP A 302 7.43 -51.26 20.71
CA ASP A 302 7.38 -51.58 19.28
C ASP A 302 6.01 -51.31 18.61
N PHE A 303 4.99 -50.89 19.37
CA PHE A 303 3.64 -50.71 18.84
C PHE A 303 3.47 -49.41 18.02
N ALA A 304 3.88 -49.46 16.75
CA ALA A 304 3.88 -48.33 15.81
C ALA A 304 2.57 -47.52 15.75
N VAL A 305 1.42 -48.18 15.92
CA VAL A 305 0.08 -47.54 15.92
C VAL A 305 -0.07 -46.52 17.06
N ALA A 306 0.44 -46.81 18.26
CA ALA A 306 0.39 -45.84 19.37
C ALA A 306 1.37 -44.67 19.15
N TRP A 307 2.53 -44.91 18.53
CA TRP A 307 3.45 -43.84 18.12
C TRP A 307 2.81 -42.90 17.10
N SER A 308 2.18 -43.44 16.05
CA SER A 308 1.48 -42.62 15.04
C SER A 308 0.32 -41.83 15.66
N ASN A 309 -0.50 -42.46 16.51
CA ASN A 309 -1.62 -41.77 17.15
C ASN A 309 -1.18 -40.70 18.16
N LEU A 310 -0.05 -40.89 18.85
CA LEU A 310 0.57 -39.88 19.69
C LEU A 310 1.10 -38.70 18.84
N GLY A 311 1.68 -38.98 17.67
CA GLY A 311 2.04 -37.97 16.67
C GLY A 311 0.84 -37.12 16.23
N CYS A 312 -0.31 -37.75 15.98
CA CYS A 312 -1.56 -37.03 15.67
C CYS A 312 -2.02 -36.10 16.81
N VAL A 313 -1.87 -36.51 18.07
CA VAL A 313 -2.20 -35.63 19.22
C VAL A 313 -1.24 -34.46 19.30
N PHE A 314 0.07 -34.66 19.15
CA PHE A 314 1.01 -33.55 19.14
C PHE A 314 0.77 -32.57 17.98
N ASN A 315 0.34 -33.05 16.80
CA ASN A 315 -0.03 -32.12 15.71
C ASN A 315 -1.28 -31.31 16.06
N ALA A 316 -2.31 -31.95 16.65
CA ALA A 316 -3.50 -31.26 17.14
C ALA A 316 -3.22 -30.27 18.30
N GLN A 317 -2.06 -30.39 18.96
CA GLN A 317 -1.56 -29.45 19.97
C GLN A 317 -0.64 -28.34 19.39
N GLY A 318 -0.32 -28.38 18.10
CA GLY A 318 0.64 -27.47 17.45
C GLY A 318 2.11 -27.79 17.72
N GLU A 319 2.41 -28.91 18.37
CA GLU A 319 3.76 -29.37 18.73
C GLU A 319 4.43 -30.11 17.55
N ILE A 320 4.54 -29.43 16.41
CA ILE A 320 4.97 -29.94 15.09
C ILE A 320 6.24 -30.80 15.17
N TRP A 321 7.26 -30.38 15.93
CA TRP A 321 8.52 -31.13 16.04
C TRP A 321 8.38 -32.45 16.80
N LEU A 322 7.48 -32.53 17.79
CA LEU A 322 7.16 -33.78 18.48
C LEU A 322 6.32 -34.67 17.58
N ALA A 323 5.34 -34.10 16.86
CA ALA A 323 4.55 -34.84 15.88
C ALA A 323 5.45 -35.54 14.83
N ILE A 324 6.38 -34.80 14.20
CA ILE A 324 7.39 -35.37 13.28
C ILE A 324 8.15 -36.51 13.94
N HIS A 325 8.70 -36.31 15.14
CA HIS A 325 9.47 -37.36 15.84
C HIS A 325 8.67 -38.65 16.07
N HIS A 326 7.41 -38.53 16.52
CA HIS A 326 6.57 -39.69 16.80
C HIS A 326 6.09 -40.40 15.52
N PHE A 327 5.85 -39.68 14.41
CA PHE A 327 5.59 -40.29 13.11
C PHE A 327 6.84 -40.97 12.52
N GLU A 328 8.03 -40.37 12.64
CA GLU A 328 9.30 -41.00 12.23
C GLU A 328 9.57 -42.28 13.02
N LYS A 329 9.22 -42.32 14.31
CA LYS A 329 9.26 -43.55 15.11
C LYS A 329 8.25 -44.60 14.64
N ALA A 330 7.03 -44.20 14.29
CA ALA A 330 6.03 -45.12 13.77
C ALA A 330 6.48 -45.82 12.47
N VAL A 331 6.98 -45.06 11.47
CA VAL A 331 7.45 -45.63 10.20
C VAL A 331 8.80 -46.36 10.28
N ALA A 332 9.59 -46.11 11.34
CA ALA A 332 10.80 -46.89 11.62
C ALA A 332 10.49 -48.24 12.30
N LEU A 333 9.36 -48.35 13.00
CA LEU A 333 8.86 -49.59 13.60
C LEU A 333 8.04 -50.43 12.61
N ASP A 334 7.23 -49.79 11.76
CA ASP A 334 6.55 -50.43 10.63
C ASP A 334 6.80 -49.65 9.32
N PRO A 335 7.78 -50.09 8.50
CA PRO A 335 8.08 -49.49 7.19
C PRO A 335 6.98 -49.65 6.12
N ASN A 336 5.86 -50.32 6.41
CA ASN A 336 4.70 -50.45 5.53
C ASN A 336 3.48 -49.65 6.02
N PHE A 337 3.58 -48.90 7.13
CA PHE A 337 2.48 -48.15 7.72
C PHE A 337 2.12 -46.91 6.89
N LEU A 338 1.24 -47.10 5.90
CA LEU A 338 0.81 -46.08 4.93
C LEU A 338 0.36 -44.77 5.62
N ASP A 339 -0.55 -44.84 6.59
CA ASP A 339 -1.11 -43.64 7.22
C ASP A 339 -0.06 -42.84 8.00
N ALA A 340 0.94 -43.51 8.58
CA ALA A 340 2.04 -42.83 9.26
C ALA A 340 2.94 -42.07 8.26
N TYR A 341 3.16 -42.59 7.05
CA TYR A 341 3.85 -41.84 5.98
C TYR A 341 3.02 -40.67 5.45
N ILE A 342 1.70 -40.82 5.30
CA ILE A 342 0.81 -39.73 4.85
C ILE A 342 0.82 -38.59 5.90
N ASN A 343 0.63 -38.93 7.18
CA ASN A 343 0.64 -37.94 8.26
C ASN A 343 2.03 -37.31 8.45
N LEU A 344 3.11 -38.07 8.33
CA LEU A 344 4.48 -37.54 8.32
C LEU A 344 4.66 -36.51 7.17
N GLY A 345 4.19 -36.83 5.96
CA GLY A 345 4.21 -35.90 4.83
C GLY A 345 3.41 -34.62 5.08
N ASN A 346 2.22 -34.73 5.68
CA ASN A 346 1.37 -33.58 6.02
C ASN A 346 2.09 -32.63 6.99
N VAL A 347 2.62 -33.14 8.11
CA VAL A 347 3.30 -32.32 9.11
C VAL A 347 4.64 -31.77 8.60
N LEU A 348 5.35 -32.51 7.76
CA LEU A 348 6.58 -31.99 7.11
C LEU A 348 6.28 -30.87 6.09
N LYS A 349 5.12 -30.90 5.41
CA LYS A 349 4.64 -29.78 4.60
C LYS A 349 4.33 -28.56 5.48
N GLU A 350 3.59 -28.74 6.57
CA GLU A 350 3.26 -27.68 7.54
C GLU A 350 4.53 -27.04 8.14
N ALA A 351 5.57 -27.85 8.41
CA ALA A 351 6.89 -27.41 8.85
C ALA A 351 7.78 -26.79 7.73
N ARG A 352 7.30 -26.75 6.47
CA ARG A 352 8.04 -26.36 5.25
C ARG A 352 9.35 -27.12 5.01
N ILE A 353 9.39 -28.40 5.40
CA ILE A 353 10.53 -29.30 5.19
C ILE A 353 10.25 -30.15 3.94
N PHE A 354 10.10 -29.47 2.81
CA PHE A 354 9.51 -30.02 1.58
C PHE A 354 10.20 -31.28 1.06
N ASP A 355 11.53 -31.36 1.06
CA ASP A 355 12.25 -32.53 0.54
C ASP A 355 11.93 -33.83 1.31
N ARG A 356 11.74 -33.72 2.63
CA ARG A 356 11.32 -34.85 3.47
C ARG A 356 9.82 -35.13 3.32
N ALA A 357 8.98 -34.11 3.08
CA ALA A 357 7.56 -34.30 2.78
C ALA A 357 7.38 -35.07 1.46
N VAL A 358 8.09 -34.68 0.39
CA VAL A 358 8.14 -35.39 -0.89
C VAL A 358 8.59 -36.84 -0.68
N ALA A 359 9.67 -37.08 0.07
CA ALA A 359 10.12 -38.44 0.37
C ALA A 359 9.07 -39.30 1.10
N ALA A 360 8.34 -38.72 2.06
CA ALA A 360 7.26 -39.40 2.78
C ALA A 360 6.06 -39.73 1.87
N TYR A 361 5.60 -38.78 1.05
CA TYR A 361 4.51 -39.03 0.10
C TYR A 361 4.91 -40.01 -1.01
N LEU A 362 6.13 -39.93 -1.56
CA LEU A 362 6.62 -40.91 -2.52
C LEU A 362 6.71 -42.31 -1.89
N ARG A 363 7.07 -42.43 -0.61
CA ARG A 363 7.04 -43.72 0.11
C ARG A 363 5.60 -44.22 0.31
N ALA A 364 4.65 -43.34 0.63
CA ALA A 364 3.22 -43.67 0.65
C ALA A 364 2.68 -44.13 -0.72
N LEU A 365 3.09 -43.48 -1.82
CA LEU A 365 2.72 -43.88 -3.19
C LEU A 365 3.38 -45.20 -3.62
N ASN A 366 4.58 -45.54 -3.13
CA ASN A 366 5.16 -46.87 -3.34
C ASN A 366 4.36 -47.98 -2.62
N LEU A 367 3.66 -47.66 -1.53
CA LEU A 367 2.76 -48.57 -0.82
C LEU A 367 1.34 -48.60 -1.44
N SER A 368 0.86 -47.47 -1.97
CA SER A 368 -0.45 -47.34 -2.62
C SER A 368 -0.42 -46.37 -3.81
N PRO A 369 -0.04 -46.84 -5.03
CA PRO A 369 0.21 -45.96 -6.19
C PRO A 369 -1.01 -45.18 -6.71
N ASN A 370 -2.22 -45.67 -6.40
CA ASN A 370 -3.49 -45.13 -6.87
C ASN A 370 -4.20 -44.24 -5.83
N ASN A 371 -3.50 -43.82 -4.76
CA ASN A 371 -4.09 -42.95 -3.74
C ASN A 371 -4.14 -41.48 -4.22
N ALA A 372 -5.32 -41.04 -4.71
CA ALA A 372 -5.56 -39.70 -5.22
C ALA A 372 -5.24 -38.58 -4.22
N VAL A 373 -5.53 -38.78 -2.92
CA VAL A 373 -5.26 -37.79 -1.86
C VAL A 373 -3.75 -37.58 -1.68
N VAL A 374 -2.94 -38.63 -1.78
CA VAL A 374 -1.48 -38.53 -1.68
C VAL A 374 -0.87 -37.85 -2.91
N HIS A 375 -1.39 -38.10 -4.12
CA HIS A 375 -1.03 -37.32 -5.31
C HIS A 375 -1.39 -35.83 -5.12
N GLY A 376 -2.59 -35.52 -4.63
CA GLY A 376 -3.00 -34.14 -4.34
C GLY A 376 -2.09 -33.44 -3.32
N ASN A 377 -1.77 -34.10 -2.21
CA ASN A 377 -0.90 -33.52 -1.17
C ASN A 377 0.56 -33.37 -1.63
N LEU A 378 1.06 -34.29 -2.48
CA LEU A 378 2.37 -34.17 -3.12
C LEU A 378 2.41 -33.01 -4.12
N ALA A 379 1.36 -32.83 -4.93
CA ALA A 379 1.22 -31.72 -5.86
C ALA A 379 1.20 -30.35 -5.13
N CYS A 380 0.60 -30.27 -3.94
CA CYS A 380 0.68 -29.09 -3.07
C CYS A 380 2.13 -28.76 -2.67
N VAL A 381 2.97 -29.76 -2.37
CA VAL A 381 4.39 -29.51 -2.05
C VAL A 381 5.16 -29.03 -3.28
N TYR A 382 4.94 -29.65 -4.44
CA TYR A 382 5.56 -29.17 -5.69
C TYR A 382 5.12 -27.73 -6.03
N TYR A 383 3.87 -27.38 -5.77
CA TYR A 383 3.37 -26.01 -5.92
C TYR A 383 4.07 -25.04 -4.95
N GLU A 384 4.16 -25.36 -3.66
CA GLU A 384 4.90 -24.54 -2.67
C GLU A 384 6.42 -24.46 -2.92
N GLN A 385 7.00 -25.42 -3.65
CA GLN A 385 8.39 -25.38 -4.14
C GLN A 385 8.56 -24.58 -5.45
N GLY A 386 7.49 -24.08 -6.07
CA GLY A 386 7.54 -23.40 -7.38
C GLY A 386 7.74 -24.32 -8.59
N LEU A 387 7.57 -25.65 -8.41
CA LEU A 387 7.66 -26.65 -9.46
C LEU A 387 6.30 -26.81 -10.18
N ILE A 388 5.81 -25.70 -10.75
CA ILE A 388 4.42 -25.53 -11.21
C ILE A 388 3.98 -26.60 -12.23
N ASP A 389 4.84 -26.97 -13.19
CA ASP A 389 4.53 -28.02 -14.18
C ASP A 389 4.31 -29.38 -13.51
N LEU A 390 5.21 -29.76 -12.59
CA LEU A 390 5.13 -31.03 -11.87
C LEU A 390 3.93 -31.06 -10.91
N ALA A 391 3.56 -29.92 -10.33
CA ALA A 391 2.32 -29.77 -9.58
C ALA A 391 1.08 -29.99 -10.46
N ILE A 392 1.01 -29.35 -11.64
CA ILE A 392 -0.10 -29.50 -12.60
C ILE A 392 -0.29 -30.96 -13.01
N ASP A 393 0.76 -31.66 -13.40
CA ASP A 393 0.67 -33.06 -13.83
C ASP A 393 0.30 -34.00 -12.67
N THR A 394 0.79 -33.72 -11.46
CA THR A 394 0.44 -34.52 -10.26
C THR A 394 -1.00 -34.25 -9.80
N TYR A 395 -1.52 -33.02 -9.89
CA TYR A 395 -2.95 -32.74 -9.65
C TYR A 395 -3.84 -33.40 -10.71
N ARG A 396 -3.44 -33.36 -11.99
CA ARG A 396 -4.15 -34.08 -13.07
C ARG A 396 -4.20 -35.58 -12.75
N ARG A 397 -3.10 -36.17 -12.27
CA ARG A 397 -3.09 -37.58 -11.83
C ARG A 397 -4.01 -37.86 -10.63
N ALA A 398 -4.12 -36.94 -9.67
CA ALA A 398 -5.09 -37.05 -8.58
C ALA A 398 -6.53 -37.06 -9.10
N ILE A 399 -6.84 -36.20 -10.08
CA ILE A 399 -8.17 -36.09 -10.70
C ILE A 399 -8.51 -37.30 -11.58
N GLU A 400 -7.54 -37.86 -12.31
CA GLU A 400 -7.71 -39.12 -13.06
C GLU A 400 -8.10 -40.29 -12.13
N LEU A 401 -7.50 -40.34 -10.94
CA LEU A 401 -7.76 -41.37 -9.94
C LEU A 401 -9.06 -41.13 -9.17
N GLN A 402 -9.45 -39.87 -8.97
CA GLN A 402 -10.69 -39.47 -8.29
C GLN A 402 -11.34 -38.24 -8.97
N PRO A 403 -12.21 -38.44 -9.98
CA PRO A 403 -12.86 -37.34 -10.69
C PRO A 403 -13.79 -36.46 -9.84
N ASN A 404 -14.23 -36.95 -8.68
CA ASN A 404 -15.01 -36.21 -7.69
C ASN A 404 -14.10 -35.69 -6.56
N PHE A 405 -13.18 -34.77 -6.87
CA PHE A 405 -12.23 -34.19 -5.90
C PHE A 405 -12.12 -32.67 -6.07
N PRO A 406 -13.02 -31.87 -5.46
CA PRO A 406 -13.11 -30.42 -5.67
C PRO A 406 -11.81 -29.67 -5.34
N ASP A 407 -11.12 -30.04 -4.27
CA ASP A 407 -9.87 -29.43 -3.82
C ASP A 407 -8.76 -29.59 -4.87
N ALA A 408 -8.66 -30.77 -5.50
CA ALA A 408 -7.69 -31.01 -6.56
C ALA A 408 -7.94 -30.14 -7.80
N TYR A 409 -9.21 -29.95 -8.20
CA TYR A 409 -9.55 -28.99 -9.26
C TYR A 409 -9.24 -27.54 -8.86
N CYS A 410 -9.52 -27.15 -7.62
CA CYS A 410 -9.24 -25.81 -7.13
C CYS A 410 -7.73 -25.50 -7.08
N ASN A 411 -6.92 -26.48 -6.67
CA ASN A 411 -5.47 -26.33 -6.58
C ASN A 411 -4.77 -26.48 -7.93
N LEU A 412 -5.29 -27.32 -8.83
CA LEU A 412 -4.92 -27.32 -10.25
C LEU A 412 -5.19 -25.95 -10.88
N ALA A 413 -6.34 -25.34 -10.58
CA ALA A 413 -6.68 -24.00 -11.08
C ALA A 413 -5.73 -22.90 -10.54
N ASN A 414 -5.29 -23.00 -9.28
CA ASN A 414 -4.26 -22.10 -8.73
C ASN A 414 -2.95 -22.21 -9.55
N ALA A 415 -2.46 -23.43 -9.77
CA ALA A 415 -1.22 -23.67 -10.51
C ALA A 415 -1.32 -23.27 -12.00
N LEU A 416 -2.45 -23.54 -12.66
CA LEU A 416 -2.73 -23.11 -14.03
C LEU A 416 -2.80 -21.58 -14.15
N LYS A 417 -3.39 -20.88 -13.16
CA LYS A 417 -3.40 -19.41 -13.12
C LYS A 417 -1.98 -18.85 -13.03
N GLU A 418 -1.14 -19.41 -12.16
CA GLU A 418 0.25 -18.97 -11.98
C GLU A 418 1.10 -19.20 -13.25
N LYS A 419 0.84 -20.29 -13.97
CA LYS A 419 1.40 -20.55 -15.31
C LYS A 419 0.81 -19.67 -16.43
N GLY A 420 -0.20 -18.85 -16.13
CA GLY A 420 -0.87 -17.96 -17.09
C GLY A 420 -1.98 -18.61 -17.93
N GLN A 421 -2.32 -19.89 -17.69
CA GLN A 421 -3.39 -20.62 -18.37
C GLN A 421 -4.77 -20.29 -17.75
N VAL A 422 -5.13 -19.00 -17.74
CA VAL A 422 -6.30 -18.45 -17.02
C VAL A 422 -7.63 -19.11 -17.44
N SER A 423 -7.80 -19.46 -18.73
CA SER A 423 -9.02 -20.11 -19.22
C SER A 423 -9.19 -21.54 -18.68
N GLU A 424 -8.12 -22.34 -18.63
CA GLU A 424 -8.16 -23.68 -18.03
C GLU A 424 -8.36 -23.60 -16.51
N ALA A 425 -7.76 -22.60 -15.85
CA ALA A 425 -8.00 -22.34 -14.44
C ALA A 425 -9.49 -22.00 -14.16
N GLU A 426 -10.10 -21.14 -14.99
CA GLU A 426 -11.53 -20.82 -14.89
C GLU A 426 -12.42 -22.06 -15.09
N GLU A 427 -12.12 -22.93 -16.05
CA GLU A 427 -12.86 -24.19 -16.21
C GLU A 427 -12.66 -25.15 -15.02
N CYS A 428 -11.46 -25.21 -14.44
CA CYS A 428 -11.19 -26.01 -13.24
C CYS A 428 -11.95 -25.49 -12.01
N TYR A 429 -11.99 -24.18 -11.75
CA TYR A 429 -12.83 -23.61 -10.67
C TYR A 429 -14.32 -23.88 -10.92
N ASN A 430 -14.81 -23.71 -12.15
CA ASN A 430 -16.20 -24.05 -12.50
C ASN A 430 -16.49 -25.55 -12.31
N THR A 431 -15.51 -26.43 -12.52
CA THR A 431 -15.65 -27.87 -12.25
C THR A 431 -15.69 -28.17 -10.76
N ALA A 432 -14.80 -27.58 -9.96
CA ALA A 432 -14.87 -27.67 -8.49
C ALA A 432 -16.22 -27.20 -7.95
N LEU A 433 -16.78 -26.11 -8.50
CA LEU A 433 -18.09 -25.56 -8.12
C LEU A 433 -19.29 -26.33 -8.66
N ARG A 434 -19.14 -27.11 -9.74
CA ARG A 434 -20.15 -28.11 -10.18
C ARG A 434 -20.20 -29.31 -9.24
N LEU A 435 -19.04 -29.77 -8.75
CA LEU A 435 -18.93 -30.87 -7.81
C LEU A 435 -19.33 -30.48 -6.38
N CYS A 436 -18.94 -29.28 -5.93
CA CYS A 436 -19.27 -28.71 -4.63
C CYS A 436 -19.65 -27.23 -4.77
N PRO A 437 -20.95 -26.90 -4.91
CA PRO A 437 -21.43 -25.52 -5.04
C PRO A 437 -21.13 -24.60 -3.84
N SER A 438 -20.71 -25.18 -2.71
CA SER A 438 -20.29 -24.54 -1.47
C SER A 438 -18.77 -24.62 -1.23
N HIS A 439 -17.95 -24.71 -2.29
CA HIS A 439 -16.50 -24.67 -2.16
C HIS A 439 -15.98 -23.22 -2.09
N ALA A 440 -15.78 -22.70 -0.88
CA ALA A 440 -15.50 -21.28 -0.61
C ALA A 440 -14.24 -20.75 -1.34
N ASP A 441 -13.15 -21.51 -1.35
CA ASP A 441 -11.90 -21.11 -2.00
C ASP A 441 -12.04 -20.98 -3.52
N SER A 442 -12.79 -21.88 -4.16
CA SER A 442 -13.10 -21.73 -5.60
C SER A 442 -14.00 -20.54 -5.89
N LEU A 443 -14.92 -20.17 -4.98
CA LEU A 443 -15.72 -18.95 -5.13
C LEU A 443 -14.83 -17.70 -5.03
N ASN A 444 -13.96 -17.61 -4.02
CA ASN A 444 -13.01 -16.50 -3.87
C ASN A 444 -11.99 -16.41 -5.02
N ASN A 445 -11.45 -17.54 -5.49
CA ASN A 445 -10.41 -17.54 -6.51
C ASN A 445 -10.98 -17.32 -7.93
N LEU A 446 -12.19 -17.81 -8.21
CA LEU A 446 -12.93 -17.43 -9.41
C LEU A 446 -13.31 -15.94 -9.37
N ALA A 447 -13.72 -15.40 -8.21
CA ALA A 447 -13.96 -13.97 -8.05
C ALA A 447 -12.71 -13.12 -8.32
N ASN A 448 -11.52 -13.57 -7.88
CA ASN A 448 -10.25 -12.92 -8.20
C ASN A 448 -9.99 -12.90 -9.72
N ILE A 449 -10.23 -14.00 -10.44
CA ILE A 449 -10.14 -14.02 -11.90
C ILE A 449 -11.17 -13.08 -12.54
N LYS A 450 -12.42 -13.06 -12.08
CA LYS A 450 -13.45 -12.16 -12.63
C LYS A 450 -13.14 -10.68 -12.38
N ARG A 451 -12.56 -10.34 -11.23
CA ARG A 451 -12.01 -9.01 -10.93
C ARG A 451 -10.88 -8.63 -11.89
N GLU A 452 -9.94 -9.55 -12.14
CA GLU A 452 -8.81 -9.36 -13.05
C GLU A 452 -9.23 -9.28 -14.54
N GLN A 453 -10.33 -9.95 -14.92
CA GLN A 453 -10.98 -9.82 -16.23
C GLN A 453 -11.84 -8.55 -16.38
N GLY A 454 -12.07 -7.79 -15.29
CA GLY A 454 -12.92 -6.59 -15.30
C GLY A 454 -14.43 -6.84 -15.10
N TYR A 455 -14.87 -8.08 -14.84
CA TYR A 455 -16.25 -8.43 -14.54
C TYR A 455 -16.58 -8.20 -13.05
N ILE A 456 -16.59 -6.92 -12.64
CA ILE A 456 -16.60 -6.49 -11.23
C ILE A 456 -17.87 -6.95 -10.48
N GLU A 457 -19.03 -6.89 -11.11
CA GLU A 457 -20.33 -7.28 -10.53
C GLU A 457 -20.37 -8.79 -10.26
N GLU A 458 -19.83 -9.59 -11.19
CA GLU A 458 -19.73 -11.04 -11.00
C GLU A 458 -18.71 -11.40 -9.90
N ALA A 459 -17.57 -10.71 -9.85
CA ALA A 459 -16.61 -10.87 -8.76
C ALA A 459 -17.24 -10.55 -7.40
N THR A 460 -17.98 -9.45 -7.29
CA THR A 460 -18.71 -9.07 -6.05
C THR A 460 -19.71 -10.15 -5.65
N ARG A 461 -20.51 -10.66 -6.60
CA ARG A 461 -21.46 -11.77 -6.36
C ARG A 461 -20.75 -13.03 -5.85
N LEU A 462 -19.61 -13.38 -6.42
CA LEU A 462 -18.85 -14.58 -6.06
C LEU A 462 -18.17 -14.44 -4.68
N TYR A 463 -17.61 -13.28 -4.33
CA TYR A 463 -17.09 -13.03 -2.97
C TYR A 463 -18.21 -13.06 -1.92
N LEU A 464 -19.37 -12.47 -2.21
CA LEU A 464 -20.53 -12.52 -1.31
C LEU A 464 -20.97 -13.98 -1.08
N LYS A 465 -21.09 -14.79 -2.14
CA LYS A 465 -21.41 -16.22 -2.01
C LYS A 465 -20.32 -17.00 -1.23
N ALA A 466 -19.04 -16.64 -1.38
CA ALA A 466 -17.97 -17.24 -0.58
C ALA A 466 -18.15 -16.97 0.93
N LEU A 467 -18.63 -15.77 1.27
CA LEU A 467 -18.89 -15.33 2.65
C LEU A 467 -20.24 -15.84 3.21
N GLU A 468 -21.25 -16.08 2.36
CA GLU A 468 -22.48 -16.80 2.73
C GLU A 468 -22.16 -18.25 3.15
N VAL A 469 -21.21 -18.88 2.46
CA VAL A 469 -20.74 -20.25 2.72
C VAL A 469 -19.78 -20.31 3.92
N PHE A 470 -18.81 -19.39 3.99
CA PHE A 470 -17.82 -19.34 5.07
C PHE A 470 -17.64 -17.88 5.56
N PRO A 471 -18.41 -17.45 6.58
CA PRO A 471 -18.38 -16.07 7.06
C PRO A 471 -17.02 -15.63 7.64
N GLU A 472 -16.22 -16.54 8.19
CA GLU A 472 -14.90 -16.20 8.74
C GLU A 472 -13.77 -16.30 7.69
N PHE A 473 -14.07 -16.04 6.42
CA PHE A 473 -13.08 -16.02 5.34
C PHE A 473 -12.40 -14.65 5.19
N ALA A 474 -11.37 -14.39 6.01
CA ALA A 474 -10.63 -13.11 6.02
C ALA A 474 -10.14 -12.65 4.63
N ALA A 475 -9.66 -13.59 3.78
CA ALA A 475 -9.21 -13.27 2.43
C ALA A 475 -10.35 -12.79 1.52
N ALA A 476 -11.51 -13.45 1.55
CA ALA A 476 -12.68 -13.02 0.77
C ALA A 476 -13.21 -11.65 1.23
N HIS A 477 -13.21 -11.38 2.54
CA HIS A 477 -13.52 -10.03 3.05
C HIS A 477 -12.52 -8.97 2.55
N SER A 478 -11.21 -9.23 2.60
CA SER A 478 -10.20 -8.29 2.11
C SER A 478 -10.29 -8.05 0.59
N ASN A 479 -10.55 -9.11 -0.19
CA ASN A 479 -10.73 -9.00 -1.64
C ASN A 479 -12.02 -8.25 -2.02
N LEU A 480 -13.13 -8.52 -1.33
CA LEU A 480 -14.41 -7.80 -1.50
C LEU A 480 -14.24 -6.32 -1.12
N ALA A 481 -13.55 -6.03 -0.02
CA ALA A 481 -13.25 -4.66 0.39
C ALA A 481 -12.46 -3.89 -0.67
N SER A 482 -11.48 -4.54 -1.34
CA SER A 482 -10.73 -3.95 -2.44
C SER A 482 -11.61 -3.62 -3.66
N VAL A 483 -12.58 -4.47 -3.99
CA VAL A 483 -13.56 -4.18 -5.05
C VAL A 483 -14.52 -3.05 -4.64
N LEU A 484 -14.98 -3.02 -3.40
CA LEU A 484 -15.84 -1.95 -2.90
C LEU A 484 -15.11 -0.60 -2.85
N GLN A 485 -13.81 -0.60 -2.55
CA GLN A 485 -12.93 0.58 -2.66
C GLN A 485 -12.86 1.08 -4.12
N GLN A 486 -12.66 0.19 -5.09
CA GLN A 486 -12.68 0.52 -6.52
C GLN A 486 -14.04 1.07 -6.99
N GLN A 487 -15.15 0.58 -6.42
CA GLN A 487 -16.51 1.12 -6.62
C GLN A 487 -16.77 2.46 -5.89
N GLY A 488 -15.80 3.00 -5.15
CA GLY A 488 -15.95 4.23 -4.35
C GLY A 488 -16.78 4.06 -3.06
N LYS A 489 -17.13 2.83 -2.68
CA LYS A 489 -17.91 2.49 -1.48
C LYS A 489 -17.00 2.36 -0.25
N LEU A 490 -16.24 3.42 0.04
CA LEU A 490 -15.14 3.41 1.02
C LEU A 490 -15.59 2.97 2.43
N ASN A 491 -16.83 3.28 2.83
CA ASN A 491 -17.38 2.84 4.12
C ASN A 491 -17.65 1.32 4.17
N GLU A 492 -18.19 0.73 3.10
CA GLU A 492 -18.44 -0.72 3.02
C GLU A 492 -17.11 -1.49 2.96
N ALA A 493 -16.14 -0.97 2.18
CA ALA A 493 -14.77 -1.48 2.16
C ALA A 493 -14.13 -1.46 3.55
N LEU A 494 -14.24 -0.34 4.28
CA LEU A 494 -13.70 -0.20 5.64
C LEU A 494 -14.36 -1.17 6.64
N MET A 495 -15.64 -1.52 6.47
CA MET A 495 -16.29 -2.56 7.28
C MET A 495 -15.70 -3.95 7.01
N HIS A 496 -15.53 -4.33 5.74
CA HIS A 496 -14.98 -5.64 5.40
C HIS A 496 -13.48 -5.78 5.71
N TYR A 497 -12.67 -4.73 5.56
CA TYR A 497 -11.28 -4.77 6.05
C TYR A 497 -11.20 -4.95 7.57
N LYS A 498 -12.06 -4.27 8.34
CA LYS A 498 -12.14 -4.45 9.80
C LYS A 498 -12.52 -5.88 10.19
N GLU A 499 -13.42 -6.52 9.44
CA GLU A 499 -13.83 -7.89 9.69
C GLU A 499 -12.72 -8.90 9.32
N ALA A 500 -12.03 -8.71 8.18
CA ALA A 500 -10.84 -9.48 7.84
C ALA A 500 -9.75 -9.39 8.93
N ILE A 501 -9.57 -8.20 9.53
CA ILE A 501 -8.63 -7.96 10.64
C ILE A 501 -9.14 -8.54 11.97
N ARG A 502 -10.47 -8.58 12.21
CA ARG A 502 -11.06 -9.26 13.39
C ARG A 502 -10.76 -10.76 13.36
N ILE A 503 -10.95 -11.38 12.20
CA ILE A 503 -10.72 -12.81 11.97
C ILE A 503 -9.22 -13.11 12.01
N GLN A 504 -8.39 -12.31 11.33
CA GLN A 504 -6.94 -12.53 11.24
C GLN A 504 -6.16 -11.24 11.61
N PRO A 505 -5.89 -11.01 12.92
CA PRO A 505 -5.15 -9.82 13.41
C PRO A 505 -3.67 -9.71 12.97
N THR A 506 -3.19 -10.66 12.17
CA THR A 506 -1.87 -10.72 11.53
C THR A 506 -1.92 -10.59 10.00
N PHE A 507 -3.05 -10.19 9.42
CA PHE A 507 -3.19 -10.02 7.97
C PHE A 507 -2.64 -8.65 7.52
N ALA A 508 -1.34 -8.60 7.18
CA ALA A 508 -0.64 -7.36 6.85
C ALA A 508 -1.27 -6.60 5.67
N ASP A 509 -1.70 -7.30 4.62
CA ASP A 509 -2.29 -6.72 3.42
C ASP A 509 -3.64 -6.05 3.69
N ALA A 510 -4.48 -6.65 4.55
CA ALA A 510 -5.73 -6.04 4.98
C ALA A 510 -5.48 -4.72 5.73
N TYR A 511 -4.45 -4.65 6.59
CA TYR A 511 -4.03 -3.38 7.19
C TYR A 511 -3.54 -2.37 6.13
N SER A 512 -2.70 -2.77 5.17
CA SER A 512 -2.20 -1.86 4.12
C SER A 512 -3.33 -1.31 3.25
N ASN A 513 -4.26 -2.16 2.82
CA ASN A 513 -5.38 -1.77 1.95
C ASN A 513 -6.45 -0.96 2.70
N MET A 514 -6.67 -1.25 3.99
CA MET A 514 -7.45 -0.36 4.87
C MET A 514 -6.78 1.01 5.01
N GLY A 515 -5.45 1.06 5.12
CA GLY A 515 -4.68 2.31 5.15
C GLY A 515 -4.86 3.14 3.86
N ASN A 516 -4.86 2.50 2.70
CA ASN A 516 -5.16 3.16 1.42
C ASN A 516 -6.57 3.78 1.41
N THR A 517 -7.57 2.99 1.84
CA THR A 517 -8.97 3.44 1.94
C THR A 517 -9.12 4.63 2.89
N LEU A 518 -8.48 4.59 4.06
CA LEU A 518 -8.48 5.70 5.02
C LEU A 518 -7.76 6.94 4.48
N LYS A 519 -6.67 6.77 3.70
CA LYS A 519 -5.99 7.87 3.02
C LYS A 519 -6.90 8.55 2.00
N GLU A 520 -7.66 7.79 1.21
CA GLU A 520 -8.67 8.34 0.29
C GLU A 520 -9.75 9.13 1.05
N MET A 521 -10.24 8.59 2.17
CA MET A 521 -11.18 9.26 3.09
C MET A 521 -10.58 10.46 3.87
N GLN A 522 -9.31 10.82 3.63
CA GLN A 522 -8.55 11.85 4.36
C GLN A 522 -8.29 11.56 5.86
N ASP A 523 -8.55 10.35 6.35
CA ASP A 523 -8.11 9.90 7.69
C ASP A 523 -6.62 9.51 7.66
N ILE A 524 -5.77 10.53 7.56
CA ILE A 524 -4.31 10.39 7.58
C ILE A 524 -3.82 9.75 8.90
N PRO A 525 -4.33 10.10 10.11
CA PRO A 525 -3.95 9.42 11.36
C PRO A 525 -4.29 7.92 11.38
N GLY A 526 -5.46 7.53 10.87
CA GLY A 526 -5.85 6.13 10.74
C GLY A 526 -4.99 5.39 9.73
N ALA A 527 -4.73 5.98 8.56
CA ALA A 527 -3.86 5.41 7.53
C ALA A 527 -2.43 5.17 8.03
N LEU A 528 -1.84 6.12 8.77
CA LEU A 528 -0.51 5.98 9.39
C LEU A 528 -0.44 4.80 10.37
N GLN A 529 -1.46 4.65 11.24
CA GLN A 529 -1.54 3.51 12.15
C GLN A 529 -1.63 2.19 11.39
N CYS A 530 -2.40 2.15 10.30
CA CYS A 530 -2.57 0.97 9.47
C CYS A 530 -1.27 0.53 8.77
N TYR A 531 -0.54 1.44 8.10
CA TYR A 531 0.74 1.08 7.48
C TYR A 531 1.80 0.69 8.51
N THR A 532 1.86 1.42 9.64
CA THR A 532 2.76 1.09 10.75
C THR A 532 2.46 -0.31 11.29
N ARG A 533 1.18 -0.68 11.40
CA ARG A 533 0.76 -2.02 11.84
C ARG A 533 1.09 -3.11 10.81
N ALA A 534 0.89 -2.84 9.52
CA ALA A 534 1.30 -3.74 8.44
C ALA A 534 2.81 -4.02 8.48
N ILE A 535 3.64 -2.99 8.70
CA ILE A 535 5.11 -3.10 8.83
C ILE A 535 5.53 -3.81 10.13
N GLN A 536 4.80 -3.62 11.24
CA GLN A 536 5.05 -4.39 12.48
C GLN A 536 4.80 -5.89 12.31
N ILE A 537 3.81 -6.26 11.50
CA ILE A 537 3.45 -7.65 11.20
C ILE A 537 4.43 -8.25 10.19
N ASN A 538 4.68 -7.54 9.08
CA ASN A 538 5.62 -7.92 8.05
C ASN A 538 6.62 -6.77 7.77
N PRO A 539 7.80 -6.77 8.43
CA PRO A 539 8.83 -5.75 8.20
C PRO A 539 9.39 -5.70 6.78
N ALA A 540 9.20 -6.76 5.98
CA ALA A 540 9.64 -6.86 4.59
C ALA A 540 8.58 -6.38 3.57
N PHE A 541 7.45 -5.84 4.02
CA PHE A 541 6.35 -5.42 3.15
C PHE A 541 6.66 -4.09 2.43
N ALA A 542 7.34 -4.19 1.27
CA ALA A 542 7.80 -3.04 0.49
C ALA A 542 6.70 -2.02 0.16
N ASP A 543 5.51 -2.49 -0.21
CA ASP A 543 4.39 -1.63 -0.58
C ASP A 543 3.83 -0.84 0.61
N ALA A 544 3.79 -1.42 1.83
CA ALA A 544 3.44 -0.69 3.04
C ALA A 544 4.47 0.39 3.41
N HIS A 545 5.78 0.12 3.22
CA HIS A 545 6.83 1.14 3.35
C HIS A 545 6.65 2.28 2.33
N SER A 546 6.26 1.97 1.10
CA SER A 546 5.99 2.97 0.04
C SER A 546 4.75 3.83 0.35
N ASN A 547 3.69 3.23 0.88
CA ASN A 547 2.46 3.94 1.25
C ASN A 547 2.68 4.85 2.47
N LEU A 548 3.45 4.39 3.46
CA LEU A 548 3.92 5.21 4.58
C LEU A 548 4.81 6.38 4.10
N ALA A 549 5.76 6.11 3.19
CA ALA A 549 6.60 7.13 2.57
C ALA A 549 5.78 8.20 1.84
N SER A 550 4.66 7.82 1.18
CA SER A 550 3.76 8.78 0.57
C SER A 550 3.12 9.70 1.61
N ILE A 551 2.64 9.20 2.75
CA ILE A 551 2.09 10.11 3.78
C ILE A 551 3.17 11.04 4.31
N HIS A 552 4.37 10.55 4.61
CA HIS A 552 5.47 11.43 5.04
C HIS A 552 5.78 12.54 4.01
N LYS A 553 5.81 12.20 2.71
CA LYS A 553 5.95 13.17 1.61
C LYS A 553 4.79 14.18 1.60
N ASP A 554 3.56 13.68 1.62
CA ASP A 554 2.32 14.48 1.54
C ASP A 554 2.10 15.36 2.79
N SER A 555 2.77 15.04 3.92
CA SER A 555 2.84 15.83 5.16
C SER A 555 4.06 16.76 5.26
N GLY A 556 4.97 16.76 4.29
CA GLY A 556 6.19 17.60 4.30
C GLY A 556 7.41 17.00 5.03
N ASN A 557 7.29 15.82 5.62
CA ASN A 557 8.38 15.06 6.25
C ASN A 557 9.25 14.34 5.18
N ILE A 558 9.86 15.12 4.27
CA ILE A 558 10.61 14.57 3.13
C ILE A 558 11.76 13.63 3.53
N PRO A 559 12.52 13.85 4.64
CA PRO A 559 13.57 12.90 5.07
C PRO A 559 13.02 11.51 5.42
N ASP A 560 11.92 11.44 6.16
CA ASP A 560 11.27 10.17 6.54
C ASP A 560 10.73 9.44 5.29
N ALA A 561 10.20 10.20 4.34
CA ALA A 561 9.76 9.68 3.04
C ALA A 561 10.93 9.09 2.25
N ILE A 562 12.07 9.81 2.16
CA ILE A 562 13.28 9.33 1.47
C ILE A 562 13.78 8.02 2.09
N GLN A 563 13.84 7.94 3.42
CA GLN A 563 14.28 6.72 4.12
C GLN A 563 13.31 5.55 3.91
N SER A 564 12.00 5.83 3.92
CA SER A 564 10.96 4.81 3.72
C SER A 564 10.93 4.30 2.28
N TYR A 565 11.03 5.16 1.26
CA TYR A 565 11.18 4.72 -0.14
C TYR A 565 12.50 3.98 -0.39
N ARG A 566 13.63 4.42 0.19
CA ARG A 566 14.91 3.68 0.14
C ARG A 566 14.77 2.27 0.76
N THR A 567 13.94 2.12 1.79
CA THR A 567 13.64 0.83 2.42
C THR A 567 12.75 -0.04 1.52
N ALA A 568 11.69 0.52 0.95
CA ALA A 568 10.83 -0.16 -0.03
C ALA A 568 11.64 -0.68 -1.24
N LEU A 569 12.52 0.14 -1.81
CA LEU A 569 13.37 -0.23 -2.96
C LEU A 569 14.47 -1.24 -2.60
N LYS A 570 14.93 -1.28 -1.35
CA LYS A 570 15.85 -2.33 -0.88
C LYS A 570 15.14 -3.70 -0.77
N LEU A 571 13.85 -3.70 -0.44
CA LEU A 571 13.02 -4.89 -0.34
C LEU A 571 12.51 -5.36 -1.71
N LYS A 572 12.21 -4.42 -2.62
CA LYS A 572 11.64 -4.63 -3.95
C LYS A 572 12.34 -3.70 -4.96
N PRO A 573 13.48 -4.12 -5.56
CA PRO A 573 14.27 -3.26 -6.45
C PRO A 573 13.58 -2.84 -7.75
N ASP A 574 12.67 -3.69 -8.24
CA ASP A 574 11.72 -3.34 -9.29
C ASP A 574 10.42 -2.83 -8.67
N PHE A 575 10.41 -1.53 -8.36
CA PHE A 575 9.23 -0.84 -7.84
C PHE A 575 9.15 0.57 -8.44
N PRO A 576 8.56 0.71 -9.64
CA PRO A 576 8.42 1.99 -10.36
C PRO A 576 7.87 3.14 -9.51
N ASP A 577 6.79 2.92 -8.74
CA ASP A 577 6.15 3.97 -7.95
C ASP A 577 7.03 4.48 -6.81
N ALA A 578 7.69 3.58 -6.09
CA ALA A 578 8.66 3.95 -5.06
C ALA A 578 9.88 4.67 -5.67
N TYR A 579 10.32 4.27 -6.86
CA TYR A 579 11.45 4.90 -7.55
C TYR A 579 11.14 6.32 -8.03
N CYS A 580 10.01 6.52 -8.72
CA CYS A 580 9.59 7.83 -9.21
C CYS A 580 9.25 8.79 -8.05
N ASN A 581 8.61 8.32 -6.98
CA ASN A 581 8.38 9.15 -5.80
C ASN A 581 9.68 9.47 -5.04
N LEU A 582 10.63 8.54 -4.93
CA LEU A 582 11.96 8.84 -4.37
C LEU A 582 12.68 9.90 -5.21
N ALA A 583 12.71 9.75 -6.53
CA ALA A 583 13.32 10.74 -7.42
C ALA A 583 12.69 12.14 -7.28
N HIS A 584 11.38 12.21 -7.03
CA HIS A 584 10.68 13.46 -6.70
C HIS A 584 11.09 14.02 -5.33
N CYS A 585 11.16 13.20 -4.27
CA CYS A 585 11.64 13.64 -2.95
C CYS A 585 13.09 14.13 -2.99
N LEU A 586 13.96 13.47 -3.76
CA LEU A 586 15.36 13.89 -3.96
C LEU A 586 15.44 15.21 -4.73
N GLN A 587 14.57 15.44 -5.71
CA GLN A 587 14.45 16.75 -6.39
C GLN A 587 13.96 17.85 -5.43
N ILE A 588 12.99 17.55 -4.55
CA ILE A 588 12.49 18.50 -3.53
C ILE A 588 13.59 18.99 -2.58
N VAL A 589 14.54 18.11 -2.21
CA VAL A 589 15.64 18.46 -1.29
C VAL A 589 16.95 18.79 -2.01
N CYS A 590 16.95 18.92 -3.35
CA CYS A 590 18.15 19.14 -4.16
C CYS A 590 19.28 18.10 -3.96
N ASP A 591 18.95 16.84 -3.63
CA ASP A 591 19.93 15.74 -3.62
C ASP A 591 20.16 15.29 -5.07
N TRP A 592 21.28 15.73 -5.64
CA TRP A 592 21.67 15.47 -7.03
C TRP A 592 22.76 14.40 -7.19
N THR A 593 23.02 13.60 -6.14
CA THR A 593 24.14 12.63 -6.09
C THR A 593 24.21 11.63 -7.25
N ASP A 594 23.06 11.16 -7.77
CA ASP A 594 22.96 10.27 -8.93
C ASP A 594 22.11 10.85 -10.09
N TYR A 595 21.98 12.19 -10.17
CA TYR A 595 20.95 12.90 -10.94
C TYR A 595 20.75 12.38 -12.38
N GLU A 596 21.81 12.30 -13.20
CA GLU A 596 21.68 11.91 -14.61
C GLU A 596 21.20 10.47 -14.80
N ALA A 597 21.78 9.53 -14.05
CA ALA A 597 21.40 8.12 -14.07
C ALA A 597 19.95 7.94 -13.58
N ARG A 598 19.58 8.69 -12.54
CA ARG A 598 18.23 8.72 -11.96
C ARG A 598 17.18 9.22 -12.94
N MET A 599 17.47 10.32 -13.64
CA MET A 599 16.58 10.86 -14.68
C MET A 599 16.46 9.91 -15.88
N LYS A 600 17.58 9.31 -16.32
CA LYS A 600 17.55 8.30 -17.40
C LYS A 600 16.69 7.08 -17.04
N LYS A 601 16.78 6.56 -15.81
CA LYS A 601 15.93 5.46 -15.35
C LYS A 601 14.46 5.88 -15.23
N LEU A 602 14.16 7.09 -14.74
CA LEU A 602 12.80 7.63 -14.66
C LEU A 602 12.14 7.73 -16.04
N VAL A 603 12.85 8.24 -17.05
CA VAL A 603 12.35 8.31 -18.43
C VAL A 603 12.09 6.91 -19.00
N SER A 604 12.99 5.94 -18.74
CA SER A 604 12.81 4.54 -19.15
C SER A 604 11.56 3.89 -18.54
N ILE A 605 11.29 4.14 -17.26
CA ILE A 605 10.10 3.63 -16.55
C ILE A 605 8.81 4.20 -17.19
N VAL A 606 8.78 5.52 -17.46
CA VAL A 606 7.62 6.16 -18.10
C VAL A 606 7.35 5.60 -19.50
N ALA A 607 8.40 5.39 -20.30
CA ALA A 607 8.28 4.83 -21.63
C ALA A 607 7.64 3.43 -21.60
N GLU A 608 8.18 2.53 -20.77
CA GLU A 608 7.68 1.16 -20.61
C GLU A 608 6.22 1.13 -20.10
N GLN A 609 5.87 2.01 -19.15
CA GLN A 609 4.51 2.10 -18.61
C GLN A 609 3.50 2.59 -19.65
N LEU A 610 3.86 3.60 -20.45
CA LEU A 610 3.00 4.12 -21.52
C LEU A 610 2.80 3.10 -22.65
N GLU A 611 3.87 2.40 -23.05
CA GLU A 611 3.87 1.31 -24.02
C GLU A 611 2.97 0.14 -23.56
N LYS A 612 3.13 -0.31 -22.32
CA LYS A 612 2.32 -1.40 -21.71
C LYS A 612 0.91 -0.97 -21.30
N ASN A 613 0.43 0.19 -21.78
CA ASN A 613 -0.91 0.74 -21.52
C ASN A 613 -1.23 0.96 -20.03
N ARG A 614 -0.22 1.09 -19.16
CA ARG A 614 -0.36 1.26 -17.70
C ARG A 614 -0.48 2.74 -17.30
N LEU A 615 -0.98 2.99 -16.09
CA LEU A 615 -0.88 4.29 -15.44
C LEU A 615 0.60 4.57 -15.08
N PRO A 616 1.20 5.69 -15.51
CA PRO A 616 2.60 5.96 -15.20
C PRO A 616 2.83 6.40 -13.75
N SER A 617 3.93 5.96 -13.16
CA SER A 617 4.38 6.32 -11.79
C SER A 617 4.78 7.78 -11.61
N VAL A 618 4.88 8.54 -12.72
CA VAL A 618 5.10 9.99 -12.71
C VAL A 618 3.74 10.69 -12.77
N HIS A 619 3.38 11.38 -11.69
CA HIS A 619 2.18 12.22 -11.63
C HIS A 619 2.27 13.40 -12.63
N PRO A 620 1.17 13.83 -13.30
CA PRO A 620 1.24 14.81 -14.39
C PRO A 620 1.89 16.14 -13.98
N HIS A 621 1.55 16.64 -12.79
CA HIS A 621 2.15 17.86 -12.21
C HIS A 621 3.68 17.79 -12.06
N HIS A 622 4.26 16.60 -11.92
CA HIS A 622 5.72 16.44 -11.75
C HIS A 622 6.44 16.29 -13.09
N SER A 623 5.72 15.97 -14.17
CA SER A 623 6.29 15.71 -15.50
C SER A 623 6.98 16.92 -16.14
N MET A 624 6.66 18.15 -15.70
CA MET A 624 7.38 19.37 -16.09
C MET A 624 8.81 19.45 -15.52
N LEU A 625 9.10 18.76 -14.42
CA LEU A 625 10.41 18.81 -13.73
C LEU A 625 11.44 17.81 -14.28
N TYR A 626 11.06 17.02 -15.28
CA TYR A 626 11.86 15.89 -15.79
C TYR A 626 12.12 16.01 -17.29
N PRO A 627 13.24 15.47 -17.81
CA PRO A 627 13.61 15.48 -19.23
C PRO A 627 12.80 14.46 -20.05
N LEU A 628 11.48 14.57 -19.98
CA LEU A 628 10.51 13.80 -20.76
C LEU A 628 10.27 14.47 -22.12
N SER A 629 9.81 13.70 -23.10
CA SER A 629 9.22 14.26 -24.33
C SER A 629 7.85 14.87 -24.05
N HIS A 630 7.40 15.77 -24.92
CA HIS A 630 6.05 16.35 -24.85
C HIS A 630 4.96 15.29 -25.01
N GLU A 631 5.20 14.28 -25.86
CA GLU A 631 4.32 13.11 -26.00
C GLU A 631 4.22 12.32 -24.70
N PHE A 632 5.32 12.14 -23.95
CA PHE A 632 5.26 11.48 -22.64
C PHE A 632 4.52 12.33 -21.60
N ARG A 633 4.68 13.66 -21.57
CA ARG A 633 3.90 14.53 -20.67
C ARG A 633 2.40 14.45 -20.97
N LYS A 634 2.03 14.56 -22.24
CA LYS A 634 0.64 14.44 -22.74
C LYS A 634 0.06 13.04 -22.49
N GLY A 635 0.86 11.98 -22.68
CA GLY A 635 0.49 10.60 -22.40
C GLY A 635 0.28 10.33 -20.91
N ILE A 636 1.16 10.83 -20.03
CA ILE A 636 0.99 10.78 -18.57
C ILE A 636 -0.34 11.43 -18.17
N ALA A 637 -0.62 12.62 -18.69
CA ALA A 637 -1.86 13.36 -18.41
C ALA A 637 -3.10 12.60 -18.93
N ALA A 638 -3.07 12.10 -20.17
CA ALA A 638 -4.15 11.32 -20.77
C ALA A 638 -4.47 10.03 -20.00
N ARG A 639 -3.46 9.34 -19.43
CA ARG A 639 -3.67 8.16 -18.57
C ARG A 639 -4.41 8.52 -17.28
N HIS A 640 -4.12 9.68 -16.68
CA HIS A 640 -4.83 10.17 -15.51
C HIS A 640 -6.25 10.66 -15.85
N ALA A 641 -6.47 11.20 -17.06
CA ALA A 641 -7.81 11.53 -17.56
C ALA A 641 -8.68 10.29 -17.80
N ASN A 642 -8.09 9.23 -18.37
CA ASN A 642 -8.79 7.96 -18.61
C ASN A 642 -9.23 7.29 -17.30
N LEU A 643 -8.39 7.34 -16.26
CA LEU A 643 -8.78 6.88 -14.92
C LEU A 643 -10.01 7.64 -14.36
N CYS A 644 -10.18 8.92 -14.69
CA CYS A 644 -11.40 9.66 -14.34
C CYS A 644 -12.62 9.18 -15.15
N LEU A 645 -12.45 8.81 -16.43
CA LEU A 645 -13.51 8.22 -17.26
C LEU A 645 -13.94 6.84 -16.72
N GLU A 646 -12.99 5.98 -16.39
CA GLU A 646 -13.22 4.66 -15.79
C GLU A 646 -14.04 4.76 -14.49
N LYS A 647 -13.68 5.67 -13.58
CA LYS A 647 -14.44 5.93 -12.35
C LYS A 647 -15.89 6.38 -12.58
N ILE A 648 -16.16 7.19 -13.61
CA ILE A 648 -17.52 7.70 -13.84
C ILE A 648 -18.42 6.72 -14.58
N HIS A 649 -17.86 5.76 -15.33
CA HIS A 649 -18.66 4.71 -15.96
C HIS A 649 -19.44 3.89 -14.91
N ALA A 650 -18.86 3.64 -13.74
CA ALA A 650 -19.55 2.99 -12.61
C ALA A 650 -20.81 3.75 -12.12
N LEU A 651 -20.92 5.06 -12.40
CA LEU A 651 -22.10 5.87 -12.07
C LEU A 651 -23.26 5.68 -13.08
N HIS A 652 -23.04 4.97 -14.20
CA HIS A 652 -24.04 4.63 -15.21
C HIS A 652 -24.88 5.82 -15.72
N LYS A 653 -24.29 7.01 -15.78
CA LYS A 653 -25.00 8.24 -16.15
C LYS A 653 -25.17 8.39 -17.68
N PRO A 654 -26.36 8.80 -18.16
CA PRO A 654 -26.52 9.22 -19.54
C PRO A 654 -25.80 10.57 -19.78
N PRO A 655 -25.34 10.86 -21.00
CA PRO A 655 -24.82 12.17 -21.36
C PRO A 655 -25.85 13.28 -21.12
N TYR A 656 -25.41 14.42 -20.58
CA TYR A 656 -26.27 15.59 -20.40
C TYR A 656 -26.72 16.19 -21.74
N LYS A 657 -27.86 16.87 -21.73
CA LYS A 657 -28.32 17.70 -22.86
C LYS A 657 -27.90 19.13 -22.60
N HIS A 658 -27.34 19.78 -23.61
CA HIS A 658 -26.89 21.17 -23.54
C HIS A 658 -27.77 22.08 -24.41
N PRO A 659 -27.96 23.35 -24.03
CA PRO A 659 -28.58 24.34 -24.91
C PRO A 659 -27.69 24.61 -26.13
N LYS A 660 -28.30 24.89 -27.29
CA LYS A 660 -27.60 25.39 -28.49
C LYS A 660 -27.72 26.90 -28.67
N GLU A 661 -28.83 27.46 -28.22
CA GLU A 661 -29.14 28.90 -28.27
C GLU A 661 -28.84 29.54 -26.92
N LEU A 662 -28.42 30.81 -26.94
CA LEU A 662 -28.17 31.60 -25.72
C LEU A 662 -29.42 32.39 -25.34
N TYR A 663 -30.07 32.00 -24.25
CA TYR A 663 -31.19 32.75 -23.68
C TYR A 663 -30.70 33.57 -22.48
N GLY A 664 -30.44 34.87 -22.71
CA GLY A 664 -29.96 35.79 -21.68
C GLY A 664 -28.43 35.88 -21.62
N ARG A 665 -27.86 35.74 -20.41
CA ARG A 665 -26.43 35.94 -20.13
C ARG A 665 -25.64 34.64 -20.29
N LEU A 666 -24.37 34.74 -20.71
CA LEU A 666 -23.48 33.60 -20.81
C LEU A 666 -23.03 33.15 -19.40
N ARG A 667 -23.45 31.95 -18.98
CA ARG A 667 -23.12 31.42 -17.64
C ARG A 667 -21.74 30.79 -17.62
N ILE A 668 -20.85 31.35 -16.81
CA ILE A 668 -19.48 30.88 -16.61
C ILE A 668 -19.36 30.26 -15.21
N GLY A 669 -18.91 29.00 -15.13
CA GLY A 669 -18.72 28.27 -13.87
C GLY A 669 -17.25 28.05 -13.55
N TYR A 670 -16.71 28.76 -12.57
CA TYR A 670 -15.33 28.57 -12.08
C TYR A 670 -15.28 27.45 -11.02
N VAL A 671 -14.60 26.34 -11.30
CA VAL A 671 -14.49 25.19 -10.38
C VAL A 671 -13.07 25.12 -9.80
N SER A 672 -12.97 25.15 -8.47
CA SER A 672 -11.68 25.17 -7.77
C SER A 672 -11.74 24.63 -6.34
N SER A 673 -10.72 23.89 -5.90
CA SER A 673 -10.45 23.64 -4.47
C SER A 673 -9.80 24.84 -3.76
N ASP A 674 -9.47 25.91 -4.48
CA ASP A 674 -8.48 26.89 -4.05
C ASP A 674 -9.09 28.26 -3.70
N PHE A 675 -10.42 28.33 -3.56
CA PHE A 675 -11.13 29.51 -3.08
C PHE A 675 -10.95 29.63 -1.55
N GLY A 676 -9.94 30.41 -1.15
CA GLY A 676 -9.36 30.43 0.20
C GLY A 676 -7.93 30.99 0.17
N ASN A 677 -7.13 30.79 1.22
CA ASN A 677 -5.73 31.22 1.27
C ASN A 677 -4.79 30.27 0.47
N HIS A 678 -4.93 30.33 -0.86
CA HIS A 678 -4.10 29.60 -1.82
C HIS A 678 -3.62 30.55 -2.94
N PRO A 679 -2.43 30.33 -3.55
CA PRO A 679 -1.93 31.16 -4.64
C PRO A 679 -2.94 31.42 -5.77
N THR A 680 -3.79 30.45 -6.10
CA THR A 680 -4.87 30.61 -7.08
C THR A 680 -5.78 31.79 -6.75
N SER A 681 -6.22 31.94 -5.49
CA SER A 681 -7.04 33.09 -5.07
C SER A 681 -6.23 34.38 -5.01
N HIS A 682 -4.96 34.35 -4.61
CA HIS A 682 -4.05 35.52 -4.66
C HIS A 682 -3.84 36.06 -6.09
N LEU A 683 -4.12 35.24 -7.12
CA LEU A 683 -4.01 35.63 -8.52
C LEU A 683 -5.32 36.19 -9.10
N MET A 684 -6.47 35.58 -8.80
CA MET A 684 -7.73 35.88 -9.49
C MET A 684 -8.94 36.26 -8.64
N GLN A 685 -8.84 36.44 -7.32
CA GLN A 685 -10.02 36.64 -6.45
C GLN A 685 -10.96 37.79 -6.85
N SER A 686 -10.49 38.82 -7.55
CA SER A 686 -11.35 39.91 -8.07
C SER A 686 -12.00 39.62 -9.43
N ILE A 687 -11.53 38.62 -10.20
CA ILE A 687 -12.05 38.33 -11.55
C ILE A 687 -13.56 37.99 -11.54
N PRO A 688 -14.10 37.18 -10.60
CA PRO A 688 -15.55 36.93 -10.51
C PRO A 688 -16.39 38.19 -10.32
N GLY A 689 -15.87 39.20 -9.60
CA GLY A 689 -16.55 40.48 -9.37
C GLY A 689 -16.38 41.53 -10.47
N LEU A 690 -15.34 41.41 -11.30
CA LEU A 690 -15.01 42.38 -12.36
C LEU A 690 -15.68 42.08 -13.71
N HIS A 691 -16.38 40.95 -13.81
CA HIS A 691 -17.12 40.56 -15.00
C HIS A 691 -18.29 41.49 -15.31
N ASN A 692 -18.56 41.71 -16.60
CA ASN A 692 -19.72 42.47 -17.07
C ASN A 692 -21.02 41.69 -16.83
N ARG A 693 -21.68 41.98 -15.71
CA ARG A 693 -22.96 41.38 -15.31
C ARG A 693 -24.11 41.63 -16.31
N GLN A 694 -23.94 42.46 -17.36
CA GLN A 694 -24.93 42.58 -18.44
C GLN A 694 -24.82 41.47 -19.49
N SER A 695 -23.63 40.92 -19.74
CA SER A 695 -23.38 39.89 -20.76
C SER A 695 -23.07 38.51 -20.18
N VAL A 696 -22.47 38.46 -18.98
CA VAL A 696 -22.04 37.24 -18.29
C VAL A 696 -22.77 37.08 -16.97
N GLU A 697 -22.97 35.83 -16.55
CA GLU A 697 -23.45 35.45 -15.22
C GLU A 697 -22.45 34.50 -14.55
N VAL A 698 -21.97 34.85 -13.36
CA VAL A 698 -20.80 34.19 -12.73
C VAL A 698 -21.19 33.23 -11.60
N PHE A 699 -20.79 31.97 -11.76
CA PHE A 699 -20.90 30.91 -10.77
C PHE A 699 -19.50 30.49 -10.27
N CYS A 700 -19.34 30.31 -8.97
CA CYS A 700 -18.12 29.78 -8.34
C CYS A 700 -18.44 28.50 -7.57
N TYR A 701 -17.79 27.39 -7.94
CA TYR A 701 -17.96 26.06 -7.38
C TYR A 701 -16.73 25.66 -6.56
N ALA A 702 -16.84 25.76 -5.23
CA ALA A 702 -15.78 25.37 -4.30
C ALA A 702 -15.74 23.86 -4.12
N LEU A 703 -14.59 23.23 -4.36
CA LEU A 703 -14.36 21.81 -4.05
C LEU A 703 -13.86 21.60 -2.61
N SER A 704 -13.43 22.67 -1.95
CA SER A 704 -12.98 22.74 -0.56
C SER A 704 -14.03 23.39 0.34
N ALA A 705 -14.05 23.01 1.61
CA ALA A 705 -14.83 23.70 2.64
C ALA A 705 -14.32 25.13 2.86
N ASP A 706 -15.09 25.95 3.56
CA ASP A 706 -14.68 27.31 3.93
C ASP A 706 -13.49 27.27 4.92
N ASP A 707 -12.44 28.05 4.64
CA ASP A 707 -11.25 28.17 5.49
C ASP A 707 -11.30 29.38 6.45
N GLY A 708 -12.39 30.15 6.41
CA GLY A 708 -12.62 31.33 7.24
C GLY A 708 -11.93 32.61 6.75
N THR A 709 -11.27 32.58 5.58
CA THR A 709 -10.41 33.68 5.12
C THR A 709 -11.17 34.80 4.40
N THR A 710 -10.56 35.98 4.33
CA THR A 710 -11.14 37.07 3.51
C THR A 710 -11.15 36.74 2.02
N PHE A 711 -10.23 35.88 1.55
CA PHE A 711 -10.20 35.39 0.15
C PHE A 711 -11.49 34.63 -0.21
N ARG A 712 -11.83 33.61 0.58
CA ARG A 712 -13.03 32.79 0.39
C ARG A 712 -14.32 33.62 0.46
N SER A 713 -14.42 34.48 1.47
CA SER A 713 -15.59 35.36 1.65
C SER A 713 -15.68 36.51 0.62
N LYS A 714 -14.55 37.01 0.09
CA LYS A 714 -14.51 37.96 -1.03
C LYS A 714 -15.03 37.33 -2.32
N ILE A 715 -14.50 36.16 -2.71
CA ILE A 715 -14.93 35.46 -3.92
C ILE A 715 -16.43 35.14 -3.84
N SER A 716 -16.89 34.64 -2.69
CA SER A 716 -18.31 34.35 -2.43
C SER A 716 -19.20 35.59 -2.60
N ARG A 717 -18.85 36.71 -1.96
CA ARG A 717 -19.59 37.99 -2.03
C ARG A 717 -19.60 38.63 -3.42
N GLU A 718 -18.54 38.45 -4.21
CA GLU A 718 -18.35 39.15 -5.49
C GLU A 718 -18.76 38.32 -6.71
N SER A 719 -18.82 36.98 -6.59
CA SER A 719 -19.57 36.13 -7.51
C SER A 719 -21.08 36.42 -7.45
N GLU A 720 -21.85 36.04 -8.47
CA GLU A 720 -23.32 36.12 -8.40
C GLU A 720 -23.91 34.89 -7.73
N HIS A 721 -23.27 33.72 -7.92
CA HIS A 721 -23.67 32.46 -7.31
C HIS A 721 -22.43 31.74 -6.75
N PHE A 722 -22.40 31.46 -5.45
CA PHE A 722 -21.35 30.65 -4.82
C PHE A 722 -21.92 29.32 -4.33
N ILE A 723 -21.28 28.21 -4.70
CA ILE A 723 -21.76 26.84 -4.47
C ILE A 723 -20.64 26.03 -3.82
N ASP A 724 -20.89 25.55 -2.60
CA ASP A 724 -19.97 24.64 -1.92
C ASP A 724 -20.26 23.18 -2.32
N LEU A 725 -19.40 22.63 -3.19
CA LEU A 725 -19.44 21.22 -3.60
C LEU A 725 -18.62 20.30 -2.70
N SER A 726 -17.89 20.81 -1.69
CA SER A 726 -17.23 19.95 -0.68
C SER A 726 -18.27 19.16 0.12
N GLN A 727 -19.44 19.77 0.34
CA GLN A 727 -20.62 19.14 0.95
C GLN A 727 -21.34 18.14 0.02
N VAL A 728 -20.90 18.03 -1.25
CA VAL A 728 -21.45 17.13 -2.26
C VAL A 728 -20.35 16.17 -2.75
N PRO A 729 -19.91 15.19 -1.94
CA PRO A 729 -18.78 14.32 -2.27
C PRO A 729 -19.04 13.41 -3.49
N CYS A 730 -20.30 13.08 -3.77
CA CYS A 730 -20.65 12.32 -4.98
C CYS A 730 -20.45 13.18 -6.23
N ASN A 731 -19.43 12.87 -7.04
CA ASN A 731 -19.13 13.54 -8.31
C ASN A 731 -20.33 13.56 -9.27
N GLY A 732 -21.14 12.49 -9.27
CA GLY A 732 -22.40 12.44 -10.01
C GLY A 732 -23.36 13.58 -9.63
N LYS A 733 -23.64 13.77 -8.33
CA LYS A 733 -24.54 14.84 -7.84
C LYS A 733 -23.95 16.23 -8.01
N ALA A 734 -22.63 16.36 -7.92
CA ALA A 734 -21.94 17.62 -8.20
C ALA A 734 -22.09 18.05 -9.68
N ALA A 735 -21.97 17.09 -10.61
CA ALA A 735 -22.24 17.34 -12.03
C ALA A 735 -23.73 17.64 -12.32
N ASP A 736 -24.68 16.97 -11.64
CA ASP A 736 -26.12 17.31 -11.76
C ASP A 736 -26.37 18.76 -11.36
N ARG A 737 -25.77 19.22 -10.25
CA ARG A 737 -25.91 20.61 -9.79
C ARG A 737 -25.44 21.60 -10.86
N ILE A 738 -24.22 21.41 -11.38
CA ILE A 738 -23.62 22.25 -12.42
C ILE A 738 -24.47 22.27 -13.70
N ASN A 739 -25.02 21.12 -14.11
CA ASN A 739 -25.91 21.07 -15.27
C ASN A 739 -27.25 21.79 -15.00
N SER A 740 -27.82 21.65 -13.79
CA SER A 740 -29.07 22.31 -13.39
C SER A 740 -28.94 23.83 -13.26
N ASP A 741 -27.75 24.34 -12.94
CA ASP A 741 -27.43 25.78 -12.99
C ASP A 741 -27.36 26.31 -14.44
N GLY A 742 -27.28 25.44 -15.44
CA GLY A 742 -27.24 25.82 -16.86
C GLY A 742 -25.91 26.44 -17.29
N ILE A 743 -24.78 25.96 -16.75
CA ILE A 743 -23.45 26.46 -17.12
C ILE A 743 -23.16 26.21 -18.59
N HIS A 744 -22.73 27.27 -19.30
CA HIS A 744 -22.38 27.23 -20.71
C HIS A 744 -20.89 26.93 -20.90
N ILE A 745 -20.04 27.54 -20.06
CA ILE A 745 -18.58 27.29 -20.04
C ILE A 745 -18.14 26.96 -18.62
N LEU A 746 -17.59 25.76 -18.41
CA LEU A 746 -17.08 25.29 -17.13
C LEU A 746 -15.55 25.38 -17.11
N VAL A 747 -15.00 26.10 -16.15
CA VAL A 747 -13.57 26.45 -16.05
C VAL A 747 -12.92 25.58 -14.98
N ASN A 748 -12.02 24.69 -15.40
CA ASN A 748 -11.19 23.87 -14.53
C ASN A 748 -9.96 24.68 -14.10
N MET A 749 -9.90 25.03 -12.81
CA MET A 749 -8.79 25.76 -12.21
C MET A 749 -7.79 24.86 -11.49
N ASN A 750 -7.98 23.54 -11.51
CA ASN A 750 -7.19 22.59 -10.73
C ASN A 750 -6.25 21.72 -11.57
N GLY A 751 -6.72 21.20 -12.71
CA GLY A 751 -6.00 20.14 -13.44
C GLY A 751 -5.59 18.99 -12.52
N TYR A 752 -4.30 18.66 -12.44
CA TYR A 752 -3.77 17.60 -11.56
C TYR A 752 -3.12 18.18 -10.29
N THR A 753 -3.91 18.86 -9.47
CA THR A 753 -3.50 19.41 -8.15
C THR A 753 -4.28 18.77 -6.99
N LYS A 754 -3.85 19.02 -5.76
CA LYS A 754 -4.51 18.52 -4.54
C LYS A 754 -5.92 19.13 -4.43
N GLY A 755 -6.95 18.30 -4.32
CA GLY A 755 -8.35 18.72 -4.22
C GLY A 755 -9.11 18.73 -5.55
N ALA A 756 -8.44 18.46 -6.67
CA ALA A 756 -9.06 18.31 -7.98
C ALA A 756 -10.11 17.18 -8.00
N ARG A 757 -11.24 17.41 -8.70
CA ARG A 757 -12.32 16.43 -8.93
C ARG A 757 -12.65 16.36 -10.42
N ASN A 758 -11.66 15.94 -11.22
CA ASN A 758 -11.75 15.91 -12.68
C ASN A 758 -12.82 14.93 -13.19
N GLU A 759 -13.30 14.01 -12.35
CA GLU A 759 -14.49 13.19 -12.60
C GLU A 759 -15.76 14.03 -12.84
N ILE A 760 -15.86 15.24 -12.28
CA ILE A 760 -16.95 16.19 -12.57
C ILE A 760 -16.88 16.65 -14.04
N PHE A 761 -15.67 16.96 -14.53
CA PHE A 761 -15.44 17.36 -15.92
C PHE A 761 -15.57 16.18 -16.88
N ALA A 762 -15.15 14.98 -16.47
CA ALA A 762 -15.33 13.75 -17.25
C ALA A 762 -16.82 13.47 -17.55
N LEU A 763 -17.71 13.83 -16.62
CA LEU A 763 -19.18 13.72 -16.80
C LEU A 763 -19.77 14.76 -17.77
N ARG A 764 -19.00 15.74 -18.23
CA ARG A 764 -19.39 16.86 -19.12
C ARG A 764 -20.76 17.49 -18.78
N PRO A 765 -20.96 18.10 -17.60
CA PRO A 765 -22.21 18.80 -17.26
C PRO A 765 -22.44 20.10 -18.04
N ALA A 766 -21.39 20.69 -18.63
CA ALA A 766 -21.46 21.88 -19.50
C ALA A 766 -21.00 21.56 -20.94
N PRO A 767 -21.53 22.26 -21.97
CA PRO A 767 -21.17 21.99 -23.35
C PRO A 767 -19.70 22.30 -23.66
N ILE A 768 -19.16 23.38 -23.08
CA ILE A 768 -17.75 23.80 -23.25
C ILE A 768 -17.04 23.69 -21.91
N GLN A 769 -15.88 23.05 -21.88
CA GLN A 769 -15.05 22.90 -20.69
C GLN A 769 -13.61 23.32 -20.97
N VAL A 770 -13.05 24.18 -20.10
CA VAL A 770 -11.78 24.87 -20.38
C VAL A 770 -10.81 24.81 -19.21
N MET A 771 -9.53 24.61 -19.48
CA MET A 771 -8.44 24.68 -18.51
C MET A 771 -7.96 26.13 -18.36
N TRP A 772 -7.77 26.61 -17.13
CA TRP A 772 -7.30 27.97 -16.88
C TRP A 772 -6.48 28.12 -15.59
N LEU A 773 -5.42 28.93 -15.67
CA LEU A 773 -4.60 29.48 -14.58
C LEU A 773 -3.90 28.47 -13.65
N GLY A 774 -4.64 27.73 -12.82
CA GLY A 774 -4.10 27.00 -11.66
C GLY A 774 -3.36 25.69 -11.95
N TYR A 775 -3.35 25.22 -13.20
CA TYR A 775 -2.52 24.07 -13.62
C TYR A 775 -1.64 24.42 -14.83
N PRO A 776 -0.30 24.39 -14.70
CA PRO A 776 0.62 24.86 -15.75
C PRO A 776 0.96 23.76 -16.78
N GLY A 777 -0.06 23.11 -17.36
CA GLY A 777 0.13 22.09 -18.40
C GLY A 777 -1.19 21.59 -19.01
N THR A 778 -1.10 20.62 -19.93
CA THR A 778 -2.28 19.95 -20.50
C THR A 778 -2.93 18.99 -19.50
N SER A 779 -4.26 18.91 -19.53
CA SER A 779 -5.02 17.84 -18.88
C SER A 779 -4.85 16.48 -19.57
N GLY A 780 -4.43 16.46 -20.84
CA GLY A 780 -4.41 15.26 -21.68
C GLY A 780 -5.80 14.66 -21.94
N ALA A 781 -6.87 15.31 -21.47
CA ALA A 781 -8.21 14.76 -21.43
C ALA A 781 -8.98 14.99 -22.74
N SER A 782 -9.80 14.01 -23.12
CA SER A 782 -10.80 14.12 -24.19
C SER A 782 -12.06 14.93 -23.80
N PHE A 783 -12.21 15.24 -22.50
CA PHE A 783 -13.33 16.01 -21.95
C PHE A 783 -13.02 17.49 -21.69
N MET A 784 -11.79 17.95 -21.94
CA MET A 784 -11.42 19.37 -21.90
C MET A 784 -11.23 19.89 -23.33
N ASP A 785 -11.97 20.93 -23.71
CA ASP A 785 -12.04 21.41 -25.09
C ASP A 785 -10.95 22.45 -25.38
N TYR A 786 -10.73 23.38 -24.43
CA TYR A 786 -9.81 24.49 -24.57
C TYR A 786 -8.82 24.61 -23.40
N LEU A 787 -7.65 25.17 -23.69
CA LEU A 787 -6.70 25.68 -22.71
C LEU A 787 -6.57 27.19 -22.90
N ILE A 788 -6.97 27.97 -21.90
CA ILE A 788 -6.79 29.42 -21.88
C ILE A 788 -5.32 29.71 -21.60
N THR A 789 -4.64 30.26 -22.62
CA THR A 789 -3.20 30.52 -22.62
C THR A 789 -2.89 31.79 -23.43
N ASP A 790 -1.64 32.01 -23.84
CA ASP A 790 -1.22 33.12 -24.70
C ASP A 790 -0.10 32.67 -25.66
N ALA A 791 0.20 33.50 -26.66
CA ALA A 791 1.12 33.16 -27.73
C ALA A 791 2.60 33.05 -27.29
N VAL A 792 2.99 33.66 -26.17
CA VAL A 792 4.36 33.55 -25.63
C VAL A 792 4.49 32.28 -24.78
N THR A 793 3.51 32.03 -23.91
CA THR A 793 3.41 30.84 -23.05
C THR A 793 3.26 29.54 -23.85
N SER A 794 2.43 29.55 -24.91
CA SER A 794 2.08 28.36 -25.71
C SER A 794 2.07 28.69 -27.21
N PRO A 795 3.24 28.89 -27.85
CA PRO A 795 3.30 29.20 -29.28
C PRO A 795 2.70 28.07 -30.13
N LEU A 796 2.07 28.41 -31.26
CA LEU A 796 1.34 27.45 -32.11
C LEU A 796 2.21 26.31 -32.63
N GLU A 797 3.51 26.52 -32.82
CA GLU A 797 4.48 25.48 -33.20
C GLU A 797 4.57 24.33 -32.17
N LEU A 798 4.28 24.62 -30.90
CA LEU A 798 4.26 23.65 -29.81
C LEU A 798 2.84 23.15 -29.46
N ALA A 799 1.81 23.51 -30.24
CA ALA A 799 0.42 23.16 -29.94
C ALA A 799 0.17 21.64 -29.82
N TYR A 800 1.03 20.80 -30.42
CA TYR A 800 0.96 19.35 -30.32
C TYR A 800 1.16 18.79 -28.89
N GLN A 801 1.81 19.54 -27.98
CA GLN A 801 2.01 19.09 -26.58
C GLN A 801 0.72 19.10 -25.73
N TYR A 802 -0.37 19.70 -26.24
CA TYR A 802 -1.65 19.80 -25.54
C TYR A 802 -2.72 18.88 -26.16
N SER A 803 -3.67 18.36 -25.38
CA SER A 803 -4.87 17.71 -25.93
C SER A 803 -5.95 18.74 -26.30
N GLU A 804 -5.98 19.86 -25.57
CA GLU A 804 -6.94 20.94 -25.73
C GLU A 804 -6.60 21.86 -26.91
N LYS A 805 -7.59 22.60 -27.39
CA LYS A 805 -7.37 23.70 -28.32
C LYS A 805 -6.91 24.96 -27.59
N LEU A 806 -5.87 25.60 -28.13
CA LEU A 806 -5.31 26.81 -27.52
C LEU A 806 -6.27 27.97 -27.72
N ALA A 807 -6.60 28.65 -26.62
CA ALA A 807 -7.47 29.81 -26.58
C ALA A 807 -6.68 31.01 -26.05
N PHE A 808 -6.26 31.89 -26.96
CA PHE A 808 -5.28 32.93 -26.65
C PHE A 808 -5.90 34.21 -26.09
N MET A 809 -5.48 34.55 -24.87
CA MET A 809 -5.59 35.89 -24.29
C MET A 809 -4.73 36.90 -25.08
N PRO A 810 -5.09 38.19 -25.11
CA PRO A 810 -4.45 39.19 -25.97
C PRO A 810 -3.03 39.60 -25.54
N HIS A 811 -2.59 39.25 -24.32
CA HIS A 811 -1.26 39.59 -23.80
C HIS A 811 -0.60 38.36 -23.13
N THR A 812 -0.98 38.07 -21.88
CA THR A 812 -0.62 36.85 -21.15
C THR A 812 -1.88 36.19 -20.59
N TYR A 813 -1.81 34.88 -20.37
CA TYR A 813 -2.82 34.15 -19.61
C TYR A 813 -2.70 34.34 -18.09
N PHE A 814 -1.60 34.90 -17.60
CA PHE A 814 -1.36 35.10 -16.18
C PHE A 814 -1.96 36.42 -15.66
N ILE A 815 -2.38 36.46 -14.39
CA ILE A 815 -2.93 37.65 -13.75
C ILE A 815 -2.60 37.64 -12.26
N GLY A 816 -2.52 38.80 -11.62
CA GLY A 816 -2.24 38.94 -10.19
C GLY A 816 -3.09 40.02 -9.55
N ASP A 817 -3.71 39.73 -8.39
CA ASP A 817 -4.55 40.66 -7.63
C ASP A 817 -3.72 41.64 -6.76
N HIS A 818 -2.41 41.73 -7.00
CA HIS A 818 -1.45 42.52 -6.23
C HIS A 818 -1.80 44.01 -6.15
N ARG A 819 -2.43 44.57 -7.18
CA ARG A 819 -2.89 45.97 -7.23
C ARG A 819 -4.04 46.25 -6.25
N GLN A 820 -4.71 45.20 -5.76
CA GLN A 820 -5.81 45.19 -4.81
C GLN A 820 -5.35 44.71 -3.42
N MET A 821 -4.56 43.63 -3.36
CA MET A 821 -4.02 43.05 -2.12
C MET A 821 -2.94 43.93 -1.46
N PHE A 822 -2.04 44.52 -2.25
CA PHE A 822 -0.86 45.23 -1.75
C PHE A 822 -0.78 46.67 -2.28
N PRO A 823 -1.83 47.50 -2.11
CA PRO A 823 -1.86 48.87 -2.63
C PRO A 823 -0.87 49.79 -1.90
N HIS A 824 -0.46 49.44 -0.68
CA HIS A 824 0.59 50.13 0.08
C HIS A 824 1.98 50.01 -0.56
N LEU A 825 2.19 49.05 -1.47
CA LEU A 825 3.42 48.90 -2.25
C LEU A 825 3.39 49.68 -3.57
N LYS A 826 2.32 50.44 -3.87
CA LYS A 826 2.27 51.32 -5.05
C LYS A 826 3.28 52.46 -4.95
N GLU A 827 3.48 52.98 -3.75
CA GLU A 827 4.55 53.94 -3.46
C GLU A 827 5.55 53.37 -2.45
N ARG A 828 6.74 53.99 -2.41
CA ARG A 828 7.76 53.77 -1.38
C ARG A 828 8.49 55.09 -1.11
N LEU A 829 8.89 55.30 0.14
CA LEU A 829 9.94 56.28 0.49
C LEU A 829 11.24 55.52 0.70
N ILE A 830 12.31 55.97 0.07
CA ILE A 830 13.67 55.48 0.32
C ILE A 830 14.21 56.25 1.52
N LEU A 831 14.80 55.55 2.48
CA LEU A 831 15.44 56.17 3.63
C LEU A 831 16.91 56.42 3.36
N ALA A 832 17.36 57.63 3.68
CA ALA A 832 18.76 58.01 3.72
C ALA A 832 19.02 58.86 4.96
N ASP A 833 20.23 58.77 5.52
CA ASP A 833 20.67 59.75 6.50
C ASP A 833 21.12 61.05 5.79
N LYS A 834 21.43 62.10 6.54
CA LYS A 834 21.93 63.37 5.97
C LYS A 834 23.40 63.36 5.54
N GLN A 835 24.11 62.24 5.65
CA GLN A 835 25.51 62.07 5.23
C GLN A 835 25.66 61.26 3.94
N THR A 836 24.65 60.44 3.61
CA THR A 836 24.53 59.64 2.39
C THR A 836 24.65 60.51 1.14
N LYS A 837 25.65 60.25 0.28
CA LYS A 837 25.84 61.01 -0.97
C LYS A 837 24.86 60.53 -2.04
N LYS A 838 24.49 61.40 -3.00
CA LYS A 838 23.60 61.04 -4.13
C LYS A 838 24.09 59.80 -4.91
N ALA A 839 25.41 59.62 -5.05
CA ALA A 839 26.03 58.49 -5.75
C ALA A 839 26.04 57.17 -4.96
N GLU A 840 25.70 57.23 -3.66
CA GLU A 840 25.67 56.09 -2.72
C GLU A 840 24.21 55.69 -2.37
N LEU A 841 23.22 56.41 -2.92
CA LEU A 841 21.80 56.17 -2.65
C LEU A 841 21.26 54.98 -3.46
N ALA A 842 21.02 53.85 -2.79
CA ALA A 842 20.32 52.70 -3.34
C ALA A 842 18.80 52.76 -3.11
N ASP A 843 17.99 52.24 -4.02
CA ASP A 843 16.51 52.28 -3.94
C ASP A 843 15.88 51.16 -3.10
N ASN A 844 16.73 50.31 -2.50
CA ASN A 844 16.38 48.99 -1.97
C ASN A 844 17.14 48.57 -0.69
N VAL A 845 17.94 49.45 -0.09
CA VAL A 845 18.62 49.17 1.19
C VAL A 845 17.64 49.31 2.37
N ALA A 846 16.91 50.43 2.43
CA ALA A 846 15.89 50.69 3.44
C ALA A 846 14.71 51.47 2.82
N VAL A 847 13.51 50.88 2.89
CA VAL A 847 12.29 51.42 2.28
C VAL A 847 11.11 51.44 3.26
N ILE A 848 10.28 52.46 3.15
CA ILE A 848 8.99 52.58 3.84
C ILE A 848 7.85 52.44 2.83
N ASN A 849 6.82 51.68 3.19
CA ASN A 849 5.57 51.52 2.45
C ASN A 849 4.36 51.79 3.36
N ALA A 850 3.29 52.36 2.81
CA ALA A 850 2.04 52.62 3.50
C ALA A 850 0.91 52.88 2.49
N THR A 851 -0.36 52.75 2.90
CA THR A 851 -1.50 53.23 2.10
C THR A 851 -1.57 54.76 2.04
N ASP A 852 -1.07 55.42 3.08
CA ASP A 852 -0.89 56.87 3.16
C ASP A 852 0.51 57.17 3.70
N LEU A 853 1.29 57.93 2.93
CA LEU A 853 2.65 58.36 3.29
C LEU A 853 2.70 59.81 3.79
N SER A 854 1.57 60.53 3.78
CA SER A 854 1.47 61.94 4.19
C SER A 854 2.06 62.20 5.58
N PRO A 855 1.82 61.35 6.62
CA PRO A 855 2.44 61.54 7.93
C PRO A 855 3.97 61.57 7.92
N MET A 856 4.62 60.75 7.07
CA MET A 856 6.08 60.77 6.89
C MET A 856 6.53 61.98 6.06
N ILE A 857 5.77 62.38 5.05
CA ILE A 857 6.09 63.51 4.17
C ILE A 857 5.98 64.85 4.90
N GLU A 858 5.04 64.98 5.84
CA GLU A 858 4.84 66.17 6.66
C GLU A 858 5.88 66.33 7.78
N ASN A 859 6.39 65.22 8.32
CA ASN A 859 7.30 65.22 9.49
C ASN A 859 8.78 64.92 9.15
N THR A 860 9.11 64.58 7.90
CA THR A 860 10.48 64.32 7.44
C THR A 860 10.79 65.11 6.17
N GLU A 861 12.04 65.54 6.01
CA GLU A 861 12.48 66.23 4.80
C GLU A 861 12.52 65.26 3.61
N VAL A 862 11.40 65.14 2.89
CA VAL A 862 11.29 64.33 1.68
C VAL A 862 11.72 65.15 0.46
N ARG A 863 12.71 64.65 -0.27
CA ARG A 863 13.19 65.21 -1.53
C ARG A 863 12.86 64.27 -2.67
N GLU A 864 12.29 64.78 -3.77
CA GLU A 864 12.18 64.01 -5.01
C GLU A 864 13.48 64.17 -5.81
N ILE A 865 14.17 63.06 -6.06
CA ILE A 865 15.35 63.02 -6.93
C ILE A 865 14.91 62.52 -8.29
N ARG A 866 15.11 63.34 -9.33
CA ARG A 866 14.95 62.93 -10.72
C ARG A 866 16.28 62.81 -11.44
N GLU A 867 16.37 61.84 -12.33
CA GLU A 867 17.53 61.51 -13.15
C GLU A 867 17.03 60.91 -14.47
N VAL A 868 17.72 61.17 -15.58
CA VAL A 868 17.41 60.56 -16.88
C VAL A 868 18.63 59.75 -17.30
N VAL A 869 18.44 58.45 -17.47
CA VAL A 869 19.50 57.51 -17.88
C VAL A 869 19.26 57.11 -19.34
N GLU A 870 20.27 57.31 -20.19
CA GLU A 870 20.26 56.78 -21.56
C GLU A 870 20.64 55.29 -21.55
N THR A 871 19.68 54.43 -21.88
CA THR A 871 19.96 53.00 -22.02
C THR A 871 20.36 52.66 -23.45
N VAL A 872 21.59 52.17 -23.62
CA VAL A 872 22.04 51.58 -24.90
C VAL A 872 21.45 50.19 -25.01
N SER A 873 20.32 50.08 -25.69
CA SER A 873 19.77 48.78 -26.11
C SER A 873 20.67 48.11 -27.14
N ASP A 874 20.67 46.77 -27.18
CA ASP A 874 21.56 45.99 -28.06
C ASP A 874 21.21 46.15 -29.55
N THR A 875 20.04 46.71 -29.85
CA THR A 875 19.61 47.20 -31.17
C THR A 875 20.24 48.56 -31.57
N LYS A 876 21.19 49.08 -30.79
CA LYS A 876 21.89 50.38 -30.98
C LYS A 876 20.99 51.62 -30.91
N THR A 877 19.81 51.48 -30.31
CA THR A 877 18.87 52.58 -30.08
C THR A 877 18.99 53.08 -28.64
N SER A 878 19.44 54.32 -28.43
CA SER A 878 19.37 54.93 -27.09
C SER A 878 17.92 55.24 -26.74
N ARG A 879 17.48 54.84 -25.55
CA ARG A 879 16.17 55.22 -24.99
C ARG A 879 16.38 55.89 -23.63
N PRO A 880 15.98 57.17 -23.45
CA PRO A 880 16.02 57.82 -22.16
C PRO A 880 14.95 57.25 -21.23
N VAL A 881 15.35 56.87 -20.03
CA VAL A 881 14.46 56.41 -18.95
C VAL A 881 14.48 57.45 -17.84
N GLU A 882 13.32 58.05 -17.53
CA GLU A 882 13.16 58.92 -16.36
C GLU A 882 13.07 58.07 -15.09
N ILE A 883 13.91 58.41 -14.11
CA ILE A 883 13.94 57.82 -12.78
C ILE A 883 13.46 58.90 -11.80
N SER A 884 12.43 58.59 -11.01
CA SER A 884 12.00 59.42 -9.87
C SER A 884 12.07 58.60 -8.59
N LEU A 885 12.78 59.13 -7.59
CA LEU A 885 12.96 58.54 -6.26
C LEU A 885 12.49 59.53 -5.19
N LYS A 886 11.49 59.17 -4.38
CA LYS A 886 11.11 59.92 -3.19
C LYS A 886 12.00 59.51 -2.01
N VAL A 887 12.84 60.41 -1.52
CA VAL A 887 13.87 60.14 -0.51
C VAL A 887 13.58 60.91 0.77
N ALA A 888 13.34 60.22 1.88
CA ALA A 888 13.14 60.82 3.18
C ALA A 888 14.49 60.95 3.91
N GLN A 889 14.97 62.19 4.10
CA GLN A 889 16.25 62.46 4.75
C GLN A 889 16.10 62.54 6.28
N LEU A 890 16.59 61.51 6.96
CA LEU A 890 16.58 61.42 8.42
C LEU A 890 17.88 62.01 9.03
N PRO A 891 17.83 62.59 10.24
CA PRO A 891 19.05 63.01 10.95
C PRO A 891 19.98 61.83 11.27
N THR A 892 19.44 60.63 11.44
CA THR A 892 20.15 59.38 11.73
C THR A 892 19.21 58.18 11.53
N THR A 893 19.76 57.02 11.15
CA THR A 893 19.07 55.73 11.05
C THR A 893 19.06 54.92 12.36
N ASN A 894 19.79 55.37 13.41
CA ASN A 894 19.95 54.65 14.68
C ASN A 894 18.64 54.11 15.30
N PRO A 895 17.46 54.78 15.25
CA PRO A 895 16.20 54.23 15.78
C PRO A 895 15.72 52.97 15.06
N ILE A 896 16.10 52.80 13.79
CA ILE A 896 15.77 51.64 12.93
C ILE A 896 16.69 50.48 13.27
N GLU A 897 18.01 50.75 13.31
CA GLU A 897 19.03 49.77 13.69
C GLU A 897 18.78 49.23 15.10
N THR A 898 18.46 50.12 16.05
CA THR A 898 18.09 49.75 17.42
C THR A 898 16.83 48.87 17.43
N MET A 899 15.80 49.23 16.65
CA MET A 899 14.55 48.45 16.57
C MET A 899 14.79 47.05 16.00
N ILE A 900 15.63 46.93 14.95
CA ILE A 900 15.99 45.64 14.33
C ILE A 900 16.83 44.80 15.29
N ALA A 901 17.89 45.36 15.87
CA ALA A 901 18.81 44.66 16.77
C ALA A 901 18.16 44.21 18.09
N SER A 902 17.16 44.94 18.58
CA SER A 902 16.38 44.58 19.78
C SER A 902 15.12 43.76 19.49
N GLY A 903 14.77 43.54 18.22
CA GLY A 903 13.54 42.84 17.83
C GLY A 903 12.25 43.59 18.16
N GLN A 904 12.30 44.92 18.34
CA GLN A 904 11.13 45.75 18.61
C GLN A 904 10.13 45.70 17.45
N ILE A 905 8.83 45.72 17.79
CA ILE A 905 7.71 45.66 16.86
C ILE A 905 7.56 46.97 16.06
N GLN A 906 7.94 48.11 16.64
CA GLN A 906 7.82 49.44 16.04
C GLN A 906 8.81 50.42 16.69
N THR A 907 9.10 51.52 16.00
CA THR A 907 9.92 52.65 16.48
C THR A 907 9.30 53.97 16.07
N SER A 908 9.93 55.10 16.42
CA SER A 908 9.49 56.43 15.96
C SER A 908 10.57 57.13 15.13
N LEU A 909 10.15 57.67 13.98
CA LEU A 909 10.97 58.50 13.09
C LEU A 909 10.33 59.88 13.02
N ASN A 910 11.03 60.91 13.51
CA ASN A 910 10.55 62.29 13.62
C ASN A 910 9.14 62.43 14.27
N GLY A 911 8.78 61.55 15.22
CA GLY A 911 7.47 61.52 15.86
C GLY A 911 6.43 60.61 15.19
N VAL A 912 6.65 60.20 13.94
CA VAL A 912 5.80 59.23 13.23
C VAL A 912 6.12 57.82 13.72
N VAL A 913 5.10 57.00 13.99
CA VAL A 913 5.30 55.58 14.37
C VAL A 913 5.47 54.73 13.10
N VAL A 914 6.56 53.97 13.03
CA VAL A 914 6.81 53.02 11.94
C VAL A 914 6.97 51.60 12.47
N GLN A 915 6.32 50.65 11.82
CA GLN A 915 6.27 49.25 12.23
C GLN A 915 7.39 48.44 11.57
N ASN A 916 8.07 47.62 12.35
CA ASN A 916 9.06 46.66 11.88
C ASN A 916 8.41 45.68 10.88
N GLY A 917 8.94 45.61 9.67
CA GLY A 917 8.45 44.73 8.61
C GLY A 917 8.53 43.23 8.88
N LEU A 918 9.27 42.79 9.90
CA LEU A 918 9.28 41.42 10.42
C LEU A 918 8.18 41.14 11.46
N ALA A 919 7.51 42.17 11.96
CA ALA A 919 6.53 42.08 13.04
C ALA A 919 5.07 42.10 12.57
N THR A 920 4.79 42.20 11.26
CA THR A 920 3.41 42.32 10.73
C THR A 920 2.50 41.17 11.18
N ASN A 921 3.02 39.94 11.26
CA ASN A 921 2.25 38.79 11.74
C ASN A 921 1.90 38.87 13.25
N GLN A 922 2.67 39.66 14.01
CA GLN A 922 2.42 39.91 15.45
C GLN A 922 1.44 41.07 15.67
N THR A 923 1.33 42.02 14.74
CA THR A 923 0.44 43.20 14.84
C THR A 923 -0.91 42.99 14.17
N ASN A 924 -0.93 42.46 12.94
CA ASN A 924 -2.15 42.01 12.26
C ASN A 924 -1.82 40.82 11.33
N ASN A 925 -2.13 39.60 11.78
CA ASN A 925 -1.99 38.38 10.98
C ASN A 925 -2.70 38.44 9.63
N LYS A 926 -3.90 39.05 9.52
CA LYS A 926 -4.59 39.20 8.23
C LYS A 926 -3.86 40.14 7.27
N ALA A 927 -3.25 41.21 7.80
CA ALA A 927 -2.38 42.06 6.99
C ALA A 927 -1.15 41.27 6.52
N ALA A 928 -0.60 40.39 7.36
CA ALA A 928 0.53 39.52 7.01
C ALA A 928 0.16 38.44 5.97
N THR A 929 -1.03 37.85 6.02
CA THR A 929 -1.53 36.89 5.01
C THR A 929 -1.98 37.54 3.70
N GLY A 930 -2.07 38.88 3.64
CA GLY A 930 -2.61 39.60 2.49
C GLY A 930 -4.15 39.57 2.40
N GLU A 931 -4.82 39.16 3.49
CA GLU A 931 -6.27 39.17 3.64
C GLU A 931 -6.84 40.57 3.89
N GLU A 932 -6.03 41.44 4.49
CA GLU A 932 -6.30 42.85 4.74
C GLU A 932 -5.09 43.69 4.32
N VAL A 933 -5.28 44.99 4.10
CA VAL A 933 -4.18 45.90 3.75
C VAL A 933 -3.53 46.44 5.04
N PRO A 934 -2.19 46.45 5.18
CA PRO A 934 -1.52 47.09 6.31
C PRO A 934 -1.95 48.55 6.49
N GLN A 935 -2.45 48.88 7.68
CA GLN A 935 -2.84 50.24 8.07
C GLN A 935 -1.68 51.01 8.74
N SER A 936 -0.60 50.31 9.09
CA SER A 936 0.62 50.88 9.66
C SER A 936 1.60 51.29 8.56
N ILE A 937 2.46 52.27 8.87
CA ILE A 937 3.60 52.63 8.03
C ILE A 937 4.70 51.59 8.28
N VAL A 938 5.02 50.75 7.28
CA VAL A 938 5.89 49.57 7.45
C VAL A 938 7.28 49.85 6.89
N ILE A 939 8.33 49.60 7.70
CA ILE A 939 9.73 49.72 7.27
C ILE A 939 10.33 48.34 6.96
N THR A 940 11.00 48.25 5.81
CA THR A 940 11.66 47.04 5.30
C THR A 940 13.12 47.36 4.96
N THR A 941 14.09 46.58 5.45
CA THR A 941 15.52 46.83 5.22
C THR A 941 16.30 45.56 4.91
N ARG A 942 17.45 45.67 4.23
CA ARG A 942 18.37 44.56 3.97
C ARG A 942 18.91 43.93 5.27
N GLN A 943 19.21 44.76 6.27
CA GLN A 943 19.63 44.33 7.61
C GLN A 943 18.66 43.33 8.28
N GLN A 944 17.34 43.48 8.11
CA GLN A 944 16.33 42.56 8.65
C GLN A 944 16.52 41.10 8.19
N TYR A 945 17.11 40.88 7.01
CA TYR A 945 17.29 39.56 6.41
C TYR A 945 18.76 39.12 6.36
N GLY A 946 19.67 39.87 6.98
CA GLY A 946 21.11 39.61 6.96
C GLY A 946 21.76 39.86 5.59
N LEU A 947 21.16 40.71 4.76
CA LEU A 947 21.67 41.05 3.42
C LEU A 947 22.71 42.17 3.50
N PRO A 948 23.74 42.16 2.64
CA PRO A 948 24.71 43.25 2.52
C PRO A 948 24.11 44.46 1.80
N ASP A 949 24.35 45.66 2.32
CA ASP A 949 23.84 46.90 1.73
C ASP A 949 24.59 47.29 0.44
N GLU A 950 25.92 47.17 0.44
CA GLU A 950 26.81 47.59 -0.67
C GLU A 950 26.96 46.59 -1.84
N ALA A 951 26.28 45.45 -1.80
CA ALA A 951 26.45 44.36 -2.79
C ALA A 951 25.19 44.11 -3.60
N VAL A 952 25.33 43.56 -4.81
CA VAL A 952 24.17 43.20 -5.65
C VAL A 952 23.47 41.98 -5.07
N VAL A 953 22.21 42.11 -4.67
CA VAL A 953 21.35 41.03 -4.17
C VAL A 953 20.56 40.46 -5.35
N TYR A 954 21.03 39.35 -5.90
CA TYR A 954 20.20 38.47 -6.71
C TYR A 954 19.24 37.70 -5.82
N CYS A 955 18.01 37.43 -6.24
CA CYS A 955 17.09 36.58 -5.48
C CYS A 955 16.39 35.50 -6.33
N ASN A 956 15.91 34.46 -5.66
CA ASN A 956 14.86 33.59 -6.16
C ASN A 956 14.04 33.04 -4.98
N PHE A 957 12.73 33.34 -4.96
CA PHE A 957 11.83 32.92 -3.87
C PHE A 957 10.91 31.74 -4.23
N ASN A 958 11.24 30.96 -5.27
CA ASN A 958 10.54 29.70 -5.54
C ASN A 958 10.90 28.66 -4.47
N GLN A 959 10.08 27.61 -4.38
CA GLN A 959 10.47 26.40 -3.66
C GLN A 959 11.65 25.71 -4.37
N LEU A 960 12.58 25.13 -3.60
CA LEU A 960 13.87 24.68 -4.11
C LEU A 960 13.77 23.58 -5.18
N TYR A 961 12.66 22.84 -5.26
CA TYR A 961 12.42 21.80 -6.26
C TYR A 961 12.49 22.29 -7.72
N LYS A 962 12.35 23.59 -7.98
CA LYS A 962 12.44 24.18 -9.33
C LYS A 962 13.88 24.41 -9.80
N ILE A 963 14.87 24.29 -8.90
CA ILE A 963 16.29 24.41 -9.21
C ILE A 963 16.81 23.04 -9.67
N ASP A 964 17.56 23.01 -10.76
CA ASP A 964 18.32 21.85 -11.23
C ASP A 964 19.83 22.14 -11.17
N PRO A 965 20.71 21.12 -11.35
CA PRO A 965 22.15 21.31 -11.36
C PRO A 965 22.62 22.40 -12.35
N VAL A 966 21.98 22.50 -13.52
CA VAL A 966 22.39 23.46 -14.56
C VAL A 966 21.96 24.89 -14.22
N THR A 967 20.81 25.09 -13.58
CA THR A 967 20.39 26.40 -13.07
C THR A 967 21.33 26.89 -11.97
N LEU A 968 21.69 26.04 -11.01
CA LEU A 968 22.67 26.42 -9.97
C LEU A 968 24.05 26.73 -10.60
N GLN A 969 24.47 26.00 -11.63
CA GLN A 969 25.71 26.28 -12.36
C GLN A 969 25.71 27.68 -12.99
N MET A 970 24.61 28.09 -13.65
CA MET A 970 24.49 29.44 -14.22
C MET A 970 24.54 30.51 -13.11
N TRP A 971 23.86 30.29 -11.99
CA TRP A 971 23.87 31.22 -10.86
C TRP A 971 25.26 31.32 -10.21
N VAL A 972 25.99 30.22 -10.03
CA VAL A 972 27.38 30.23 -9.55
C VAL A 972 28.30 30.98 -10.50
N ASN A 973 28.11 30.87 -11.82
CA ASN A 973 28.89 31.61 -12.81
C ASN A 973 28.62 33.12 -12.70
N ILE A 974 27.35 33.55 -12.60
CA ILE A 974 26.97 34.95 -12.40
C ILE A 974 27.63 35.52 -11.13
N LEU A 975 27.57 34.78 -10.01
CA LEU A 975 28.19 35.19 -8.74
C LEU A 975 29.73 35.23 -8.79
N LYS A 976 30.39 34.48 -9.69
CA LYS A 976 31.83 34.58 -9.92
C LYS A 976 32.17 35.83 -10.76
N SER A 977 31.41 36.08 -11.82
CA SER A 977 31.58 37.23 -12.71
C SER A 977 31.20 38.56 -12.04
N VAL A 978 30.37 38.54 -10.99
CA VAL A 978 30.03 39.71 -10.17
C VAL A 978 30.49 39.46 -8.72
N PRO A 979 31.76 39.77 -8.36
CA PRO A 979 32.33 39.38 -7.07
C PRO A 979 31.60 39.99 -5.86
N ASN A 980 31.19 41.26 -5.95
CA ASN A 980 30.42 41.96 -4.92
C ASN A 980 28.91 41.74 -5.09
N SER A 981 28.47 40.49 -4.96
CA SER A 981 27.05 40.11 -5.04
C SER A 981 26.72 38.91 -4.14
N VAL A 982 25.45 38.70 -3.85
CA VAL A 982 24.93 37.52 -3.15
C VAL A 982 23.70 36.98 -3.85
N MET A 983 23.43 35.69 -3.69
CA MET A 983 22.17 35.06 -4.08
C MET A 983 21.31 34.83 -2.84
N TRP A 984 20.06 35.29 -2.88
CA TRP A 984 19.10 35.20 -1.79
C TRP A 984 17.98 34.20 -2.11
N LEU A 985 17.97 33.06 -1.41
CA LEU A 985 17.07 31.93 -1.67
C LEU A 985 16.04 31.73 -0.54
N LEU A 986 14.90 31.15 -0.92
CA LEU A 986 13.89 30.66 0.02
C LEU A 986 14.36 29.34 0.68
N ARG A 987 14.41 29.30 2.00
CA ARG A 987 14.62 28.07 2.79
C ARG A 987 13.37 27.20 2.80
N PHE A 988 13.03 26.57 1.66
CA PHE A 988 11.88 25.66 1.59
C PHE A 988 12.04 24.50 0.57
N PRO A 989 12.16 23.24 1.04
CA PRO A 989 12.27 22.82 2.45
C PRO A 989 13.67 23.13 3.02
N ALA A 990 13.78 23.32 4.34
CA ALA A 990 15.04 23.68 4.99
C ALA A 990 16.17 22.64 4.77
N VAL A 991 15.83 21.37 4.59
CA VAL A 991 16.80 20.29 4.31
C VAL A 991 17.48 20.38 2.93
N GLY A 992 17.01 21.27 2.03
CA GLY A 992 17.67 21.50 0.73
C GLY A 992 18.83 22.51 0.77
N GLU A 993 18.88 23.38 1.78
CA GLU A 993 19.96 24.35 1.97
C GLU A 993 21.37 23.72 2.01
N PRO A 994 21.66 22.69 2.83
CA PRO A 994 23.00 22.10 2.88
C PRO A 994 23.42 21.44 1.57
N HIS A 995 22.49 20.86 0.80
CA HIS A 995 22.81 20.27 -0.50
C HIS A 995 23.16 21.35 -1.54
N LEU A 996 22.40 22.46 -1.58
CA LEU A 996 22.72 23.60 -2.47
C LEU A 996 24.04 24.28 -2.07
N GLN A 997 24.32 24.45 -0.77
CA GLN A 997 25.59 24.98 -0.28
C GLN A 997 26.77 24.07 -0.62
N ALA A 998 26.63 22.75 -0.45
CA ALA A 998 27.65 21.77 -0.80
C ALA A 998 27.91 21.75 -2.32
N MET A 999 26.85 21.75 -3.13
CA MET A 999 26.98 21.80 -4.59
C MET A 999 27.64 23.10 -5.05
N ALA A 1000 27.18 24.26 -4.59
CA ALA A 1000 27.79 25.55 -4.92
C ALA A 1000 29.28 25.63 -4.51
N SER A 1001 29.63 25.05 -3.35
CA SER A 1001 31.02 24.93 -2.90
C SER A 1001 31.85 24.01 -3.82
N SER A 1002 31.29 22.89 -4.27
CA SER A 1002 31.95 21.99 -5.24
C SER A 1002 32.16 22.65 -6.61
N LEU A 1003 31.25 23.56 -6.99
CA LEU A 1003 31.38 24.42 -8.17
C LEU A 1003 32.33 25.61 -7.94
N GLY A 1004 32.98 25.72 -6.78
CA GLY A 1004 33.98 26.75 -6.47
C GLY A 1004 33.40 28.13 -6.16
N LEU A 1005 32.20 28.20 -5.57
CA LEU A 1005 31.67 29.42 -4.94
C LEU A 1005 32.08 29.44 -3.45
N PRO A 1006 32.65 30.54 -2.92
CA PRO A 1006 32.99 30.59 -1.50
C PRO A 1006 31.74 30.68 -0.59
N PRO A 1007 31.83 30.23 0.68
CA PRO A 1007 30.75 30.34 1.66
C PRO A 1007 30.23 31.77 1.85
N GLY A 1008 28.97 31.91 2.28
CA GLY A 1008 28.32 33.21 2.50
C GLY A 1008 27.82 33.93 1.23
N ARG A 1009 28.22 33.50 0.02
CA ARG A 1009 27.71 34.04 -1.25
C ARG A 1009 26.25 33.65 -1.55
N ILE A 1010 25.70 32.67 -0.84
CA ILE A 1010 24.27 32.29 -0.89
C ILE A 1010 23.68 32.46 0.51
N ILE A 1011 22.64 33.28 0.62
CA ILE A 1011 21.92 33.62 1.86
C ILE A 1011 20.53 32.98 1.79
N PHE A 1012 20.08 32.39 2.89
CA PHE A 1012 18.78 31.71 2.98
C PHE A 1012 17.88 32.38 4.03
N SER A 1013 16.68 32.79 3.62
CA SER A 1013 15.64 33.27 4.53
C SER A 1013 14.44 32.32 4.57
N ASN A 1014 13.78 32.27 5.72
CA ASN A 1014 12.61 31.44 5.96
C ASN A 1014 11.43 31.83 5.04
N VAL A 1015 10.44 30.92 4.96
CA VAL A 1015 9.11 31.25 4.44
C VAL A 1015 8.52 32.36 5.30
N ALA A 1016 8.08 33.41 4.62
CA ALA A 1016 7.43 34.59 5.20
C ALA A 1016 5.91 34.50 5.02
N ALA A 1017 5.17 35.32 5.77
CA ALA A 1017 3.77 35.57 5.46
C ALA A 1017 3.65 36.28 4.09
N LYS A 1018 2.51 36.14 3.40
CA LYS A 1018 2.38 36.52 1.98
C LYS A 1018 2.70 38.00 1.71
N GLU A 1019 2.29 38.91 2.60
CA GLU A 1019 2.59 40.35 2.48
C GLU A 1019 4.09 40.63 2.62
N GLU A 1020 4.75 40.04 3.61
CA GLU A 1020 6.19 40.17 3.83
C GLU A 1020 6.99 39.53 2.68
N HIS A 1021 6.56 38.36 2.18
CA HIS A 1021 7.16 37.67 1.04
C HIS A 1021 7.18 38.55 -0.22
N VAL A 1022 6.08 39.26 -0.50
CA VAL A 1022 5.99 40.25 -1.57
C VAL A 1022 6.85 41.46 -1.22
N ARG A 1023 6.54 42.18 -0.13
CA ARG A 1023 7.19 43.46 0.26
C ARG A 1023 8.71 43.38 0.34
N ARG A 1024 9.29 42.28 0.81
CA ARG A 1024 10.75 42.09 0.89
C ARG A 1024 11.43 41.93 -0.48
N GLY A 1025 10.68 41.64 -1.55
CA GLY A 1025 11.16 41.62 -2.93
C GLY A 1025 11.74 42.96 -3.40
N GLN A 1026 11.32 44.08 -2.80
CA GLN A 1026 11.88 45.42 -3.05
C GLN A 1026 13.38 45.49 -2.76
N LEU A 1027 13.86 44.69 -1.79
CA LEU A 1027 15.25 44.75 -1.28
C LEU A 1027 16.28 44.13 -2.25
N ALA A 1028 15.82 43.23 -3.13
CA ALA A 1028 16.66 42.62 -4.14
C ALA A 1028 16.91 43.59 -5.31
N ASP A 1029 18.05 43.45 -5.98
CA ASP A 1029 18.38 44.20 -7.20
C ASP A 1029 17.74 43.55 -8.43
N VAL A 1030 17.88 42.23 -8.53
CA VAL A 1030 17.46 41.40 -9.67
C VAL A 1030 16.95 40.05 -9.16
N CYS A 1031 15.88 39.52 -9.74
CA CYS A 1031 15.45 38.14 -9.57
C CYS A 1031 15.97 37.27 -10.71
N LEU A 1032 16.54 36.12 -10.37
CA LEU A 1032 17.07 35.14 -11.31
C LEU A 1032 16.14 33.94 -11.34
N ASP A 1033 15.31 33.84 -12.37
CA ASP A 1033 14.27 32.83 -12.51
C ASP A 1033 14.83 31.39 -12.69
N THR A 1034 13.98 30.39 -12.52
CA THR A 1034 14.30 28.96 -12.70
C THR A 1034 13.81 28.46 -14.08
N PRO A 1035 14.69 28.22 -15.08
CA PRO A 1035 14.27 27.84 -16.43
C PRO A 1035 13.59 26.46 -16.54
N LEU A 1036 13.79 25.55 -15.58
CA LEU A 1036 13.10 24.25 -15.54
C LEU A 1036 11.58 24.42 -15.37
N CYS A 1037 11.19 25.38 -14.51
CA CYS A 1037 9.83 25.74 -14.18
C CYS A 1037 9.91 27.13 -13.56
N ASN A 1038 9.30 28.14 -14.18
CA ASN A 1038 9.49 29.53 -13.76
C ASN A 1038 8.86 29.81 -12.38
N GLY A 1039 9.18 30.98 -11.82
CA GLY A 1039 8.20 31.74 -11.03
C GLY A 1039 6.90 31.88 -11.81
N HIS A 1040 5.78 31.58 -11.15
CA HIS A 1040 4.43 31.80 -11.69
C HIS A 1040 3.77 32.91 -10.87
N THR A 1041 3.27 32.58 -9.67
CA THR A 1041 2.93 33.58 -8.65
C THR A 1041 4.15 34.35 -8.17
N THR A 1042 5.28 33.66 -7.95
CA THR A 1042 6.52 34.24 -7.38
C THR A 1042 7.13 35.34 -8.25
N SER A 1043 7.04 35.24 -9.58
CA SER A 1043 7.49 36.30 -10.48
C SER A 1043 6.53 37.50 -10.48
N MET A 1044 5.21 37.29 -10.39
CA MET A 1044 4.25 38.38 -10.17
C MET A 1044 4.50 39.09 -8.84
N ASP A 1045 4.80 38.34 -7.77
CA ASP A 1045 5.15 38.87 -6.45
C ASP A 1045 6.38 39.81 -6.51
N VAL A 1046 7.38 39.46 -7.32
CA VAL A 1046 8.64 40.22 -7.50
C VAL A 1046 8.50 41.37 -8.49
N LEU A 1047 7.79 41.18 -9.61
CA LEU A 1047 7.51 42.26 -10.57
C LEU A 1047 6.63 43.35 -9.92
N TRP A 1048 5.74 42.97 -8.98
CA TRP A 1048 4.98 43.94 -8.20
C TRP A 1048 5.86 44.81 -7.29
N THR A 1049 7.06 44.39 -6.91
CA THR A 1049 8.00 45.25 -6.16
C THR A 1049 8.87 46.16 -7.02
N GLY A 1050 8.70 46.15 -8.35
CA GLY A 1050 9.59 46.87 -9.27
C GLY A 1050 10.94 46.18 -9.51
N THR A 1051 11.08 44.91 -9.11
CA THR A 1051 12.35 44.18 -9.19
C THR A 1051 12.42 43.40 -10.51
N PRO A 1052 13.40 43.68 -11.39
CA PRO A 1052 13.58 42.96 -12.66
C PRO A 1052 13.70 41.45 -12.46
N VAL A 1053 13.05 40.67 -13.33
CA VAL A 1053 13.16 39.20 -13.37
C VAL A 1053 13.86 38.79 -14.66
N VAL A 1054 15.04 38.18 -14.59
CA VAL A 1054 15.71 37.57 -15.75
C VAL A 1054 15.21 36.14 -15.91
N THR A 1055 14.78 35.75 -17.11
CA THR A 1055 14.29 34.40 -17.42
C THR A 1055 14.85 33.85 -18.74
N LEU A 1056 14.73 32.54 -18.92
CA LEU A 1056 15.06 31.81 -20.14
C LEU A 1056 13.88 30.86 -20.43
N PRO A 1057 13.03 31.14 -21.44
CA PRO A 1057 11.85 30.34 -21.70
C PRO A 1057 12.22 28.99 -22.31
N GLY A 1058 11.77 27.91 -21.67
CA GLY A 1058 11.87 26.55 -22.21
C GLY A 1058 10.76 26.23 -23.24
N GLU A 1059 10.46 24.94 -23.39
CA GLU A 1059 9.40 24.46 -24.30
C GLU A 1059 8.08 24.13 -23.59
N THR A 1060 8.12 23.79 -22.29
CA THR A 1060 6.90 23.48 -21.54
C THR A 1060 6.19 24.77 -21.10
N LEU A 1061 4.86 24.75 -21.02
CA LEU A 1061 4.05 25.86 -20.49
C LEU A 1061 4.66 26.44 -19.19
N ALA A 1062 4.94 25.57 -18.21
CA ALA A 1062 5.52 25.93 -16.92
C ALA A 1062 6.90 26.61 -16.98
N SER A 1063 7.66 26.40 -18.06
CA SER A 1063 8.96 27.01 -18.31
C SER A 1063 8.90 28.28 -19.17
N ARG A 1064 7.71 28.78 -19.54
CA ARG A 1064 7.52 29.97 -20.40
C ARG A 1064 6.70 31.10 -19.78
N VAL A 1065 6.07 30.88 -18.62
CA VAL A 1065 5.18 31.84 -17.94
C VAL A 1065 5.88 33.17 -17.64
N ALA A 1066 7.11 33.15 -17.11
CA ALA A 1066 7.82 34.39 -16.77
C ALA A 1066 8.15 35.24 -18.01
N ALA A 1067 8.46 34.61 -19.15
CA ALA A 1067 8.68 35.32 -20.41
C ALA A 1067 7.39 35.98 -20.93
N SER A 1068 6.23 35.33 -20.75
CA SER A 1068 4.92 35.91 -21.09
C SER A 1068 4.53 37.08 -20.20
N GLN A 1069 4.83 37.00 -18.90
CA GLN A 1069 4.66 38.10 -17.96
C GLN A 1069 5.54 39.30 -18.33
N LEU A 1070 6.83 39.09 -18.61
CA LEU A 1070 7.79 40.12 -19.03
C LEU A 1070 7.43 40.74 -20.38
N ALA A 1071 6.97 39.93 -21.34
CA ALA A 1071 6.49 40.41 -22.64
C ALA A 1071 5.21 41.27 -22.50
N THR A 1072 4.33 40.96 -21.54
CA THR A 1072 3.16 41.78 -21.21
C THR A 1072 3.55 43.07 -20.46
N LEU A 1073 4.60 43.01 -19.64
CA LEU A 1073 5.17 44.17 -18.96
C LEU A 1073 5.87 45.14 -19.93
N GLY A 1074 6.39 44.62 -21.04
CA GLY A 1074 7.16 45.36 -22.04
C GLY A 1074 8.69 45.32 -21.83
N CYS A 1075 9.20 44.42 -20.99
CA CYS A 1075 10.62 44.30 -20.65
C CYS A 1075 11.26 43.09 -21.35
N HIS A 1076 11.40 43.16 -22.68
CA HIS A 1076 11.90 42.06 -23.51
C HIS A 1076 13.39 41.78 -23.31
N GLU A 1077 14.14 42.78 -22.85
CA GLU A 1077 15.58 42.78 -22.55
C GLU A 1077 15.96 41.84 -21.39
N LEU A 1078 14.95 41.33 -20.67
CA LEU A 1078 15.08 40.38 -19.56
C LEU A 1078 14.78 38.92 -19.96
N ILE A 1079 14.41 38.68 -21.23
CA ILE A 1079 14.05 37.38 -21.76
C ILE A 1079 15.21 36.83 -22.61
N ALA A 1080 16.09 36.06 -21.98
CA ALA A 1080 17.20 35.40 -22.66
C ALA A 1080 16.70 34.31 -23.62
N ARG A 1081 17.43 34.05 -24.70
CA ARG A 1081 17.19 32.96 -25.67
C ARG A 1081 18.15 31.79 -25.46
N THR A 1082 19.28 32.04 -24.79
CA THR A 1082 20.29 31.02 -24.47
C THR A 1082 20.72 31.06 -23.00
N ARG A 1083 21.33 29.96 -22.52
CA ARG A 1083 21.96 29.91 -21.19
C ARG A 1083 23.11 30.92 -21.03
N GLN A 1084 23.78 31.30 -22.12
CA GLN A 1084 24.86 32.29 -22.06
C GLN A 1084 24.28 33.69 -21.89
N GLU A 1085 23.35 34.08 -22.76
CA GLU A 1085 22.62 35.35 -22.72
C GLU A 1085 21.90 35.57 -21.37
N TYR A 1086 21.36 34.51 -20.75
CA TYR A 1086 20.81 34.56 -19.38
C TYR A 1086 21.86 35.00 -18.35
N GLN A 1087 23.08 34.48 -18.45
CA GLN A 1087 24.19 34.89 -17.59
C GLN A 1087 24.66 36.32 -17.96
N ASP A 1088 24.73 36.67 -19.24
CA ASP A 1088 25.20 37.97 -19.71
C ASP A 1088 24.27 39.12 -19.28
N ILE A 1089 22.94 38.95 -19.41
CA ILE A 1089 21.93 39.89 -18.93
C ILE A 1089 22.04 40.08 -17.41
N ALA A 1090 22.15 38.98 -16.66
CA ALA A 1090 22.31 39.03 -15.21
C ALA A 1090 23.62 39.73 -14.80
N ILE A 1091 24.75 39.39 -15.43
CA ILE A 1091 26.07 40.00 -15.17
C ILE A 1091 26.07 41.48 -15.52
N ARG A 1092 25.42 41.89 -16.62
CA ARG A 1092 25.26 43.30 -16.99
C ARG A 1092 24.49 44.05 -15.90
N LEU A 1093 23.34 43.54 -15.46
CA LEU A 1093 22.57 44.11 -14.35
C LEU A 1093 23.35 44.13 -13.02
N GLY A 1094 24.32 43.23 -12.83
CA GLY A 1094 25.18 43.22 -11.65
C GLY A 1094 26.47 44.06 -11.73
N THR A 1095 26.81 44.62 -12.90
CA THR A 1095 28.06 45.39 -13.10
C THR A 1095 27.83 46.80 -13.63
N ASP A 1096 26.81 46.99 -14.48
CA ASP A 1096 26.37 48.30 -14.98
C ASP A 1096 25.27 48.87 -14.07
N ARG A 1097 25.70 49.72 -13.12
CA ARG A 1097 24.81 50.37 -12.14
C ARG A 1097 23.75 51.26 -12.80
N GLU A 1098 24.04 51.90 -13.93
CA GLU A 1098 23.09 52.79 -14.60
C GLU A 1098 22.04 51.99 -15.40
N TYR A 1099 22.46 50.91 -16.06
CA TYR A 1099 21.52 49.96 -16.67
C TYR A 1099 20.61 49.30 -15.64
N LEU A 1100 21.14 48.91 -14.47
CA LEU A 1100 20.35 48.38 -13.35
C LEU A 1100 19.31 49.39 -12.86
N LYS A 1101 19.72 50.64 -12.56
CA LYS A 1101 18.82 51.73 -12.16
C LYS A 1101 17.68 51.92 -13.18
N ALA A 1102 18.02 52.04 -14.45
CA ALA A 1102 17.05 52.28 -15.52
C ALA A 1102 16.06 51.12 -15.68
N MET A 1103 16.55 49.87 -15.65
CA MET A 1103 15.69 48.69 -15.74
C MET A 1103 14.76 48.55 -14.53
N ARG A 1104 15.23 48.87 -13.31
CA ARG A 1104 14.39 48.94 -12.10
C ARG A 1104 13.32 50.03 -12.21
N ALA A 1105 13.66 51.20 -12.74
CA ALA A 1105 12.70 52.28 -12.98
C ALA A 1105 11.63 51.91 -14.03
N GLU A 1106 12.03 51.26 -15.13
CA GLU A 1106 11.10 50.75 -16.14
C GLU A 1106 10.13 49.73 -15.54
N VAL A 1107 10.62 48.71 -14.81
CA VAL A 1107 9.77 47.68 -14.17
C VAL A 1107 8.85 48.29 -13.10
N TRP A 1108 9.37 49.22 -12.27
CA TRP A 1108 8.59 49.92 -11.23
C TRP A 1108 7.43 50.76 -11.81
N ARG A 1109 7.59 51.32 -13.00
CA ARG A 1109 6.54 52.04 -13.75
C ARG A 1109 5.62 51.07 -14.50
N ALA A 1110 6.18 50.12 -15.23
CA ALA A 1110 5.43 49.21 -16.09
C ALA A 1110 4.41 48.34 -15.32
N ARG A 1111 4.66 47.99 -14.06
CA ARG A 1111 3.70 47.24 -13.23
C ARG A 1111 2.35 47.98 -12.99
N THR A 1112 2.31 49.32 -13.09
CA THR A 1112 1.07 50.10 -12.97
C THR A 1112 0.42 50.43 -14.31
N ASP A 1113 1.25 50.58 -15.35
CA ASP A 1113 0.87 51.08 -16.67
C ASP A 1113 0.46 49.94 -17.63
N SER A 1114 1.08 48.77 -17.49
CA SER A 1114 0.88 47.61 -18.37
C SER A 1114 -0.38 46.78 -18.04
N PRO A 1115 -0.79 45.87 -18.94
CA PRO A 1115 -1.89 44.94 -18.66
C PRO A 1115 -1.67 44.00 -17.47
N LEU A 1116 -0.42 43.75 -17.04
CA LEU A 1116 -0.03 42.59 -16.22
C LEU A 1116 -0.76 42.49 -14.86
N PHE A 1117 -1.05 43.63 -14.25
CA PHE A 1117 -1.78 43.73 -12.97
C PHE A 1117 -3.13 44.45 -13.13
N ASN A 1118 -3.70 44.49 -14.35
CA ASN A 1118 -4.99 45.10 -14.65
C ASN A 1118 -6.09 44.03 -14.74
N CYS A 1119 -6.57 43.58 -13.57
CA CYS A 1119 -7.61 42.55 -13.48
C CYS A 1119 -8.92 42.89 -14.22
N LYS A 1120 -9.25 44.18 -14.42
CA LYS A 1120 -10.47 44.57 -15.13
C LYS A 1120 -10.35 44.35 -16.64
N MET A 1121 -9.26 44.85 -17.24
CA MET A 1121 -8.97 44.64 -18.66
C MET A 1121 -8.69 43.15 -18.96
N TYR A 1122 -8.12 42.42 -18.01
CA TYR A 1122 -7.98 40.96 -18.09
C TYR A 1122 -9.35 40.25 -18.12
N ALA A 1123 -10.29 40.62 -17.24
CA ALA A 1123 -11.65 40.05 -17.25
C ALA A 1123 -12.39 40.33 -18.57
N GLU A 1124 -12.22 41.52 -19.16
CA GLU A 1124 -12.75 41.86 -20.49
C GLU A 1124 -12.09 41.05 -21.63
N GLY A 1125 -10.82 40.67 -21.47
CA GLY A 1125 -10.13 39.72 -22.35
C GLY A 1125 -10.75 38.31 -22.28
N LEU A 1126 -11.00 37.81 -21.06
CA LEU A 1126 -11.69 36.54 -20.84
C LEU A 1126 -13.11 36.55 -21.43
N GLU A 1127 -13.87 37.64 -21.26
CA GLU A 1127 -15.24 37.76 -21.82
C GLU A 1127 -15.26 37.64 -23.33
N LYS A 1128 -14.35 38.33 -24.04
CA LYS A 1128 -14.21 38.20 -25.50
C LYS A 1128 -13.89 36.76 -25.90
N LEU A 1129 -13.03 36.08 -25.15
CA LEU A 1129 -12.64 34.69 -25.39
C LEU A 1129 -13.82 33.72 -25.15
N TYR A 1130 -14.57 33.91 -24.05
CA TYR A 1130 -15.78 33.13 -23.74
C TYR A 1130 -16.89 33.31 -24.77
N HIS A 1131 -17.16 34.55 -25.21
CA HIS A 1131 -18.13 34.79 -26.28
C HIS A 1131 -17.69 34.15 -27.61
N LEU A 1132 -16.38 34.13 -27.93
CA LEU A 1132 -15.84 33.47 -29.12
C LEU A 1132 -15.95 31.93 -29.05
N MET A 1133 -15.64 31.33 -27.90
CA MET A 1133 -15.88 29.89 -27.65
C MET A 1133 -17.35 29.54 -27.84
N TRP A 1134 -18.24 30.32 -27.23
CA TRP A 1134 -19.68 30.09 -27.30
C TRP A 1134 -20.23 30.26 -28.72
N ALA A 1135 -19.82 31.29 -29.46
CA ALA A 1135 -20.28 31.52 -30.83
C ALA A 1135 -19.97 30.32 -31.74
N LYS A 1136 -18.75 29.77 -31.67
CA LYS A 1136 -18.37 28.57 -32.43
C LYS A 1136 -19.22 27.35 -32.04
N HIS A 1137 -19.50 27.17 -30.75
CA HIS A 1137 -20.35 26.08 -30.28
C HIS A 1137 -21.80 26.21 -30.76
N ALA A 1138 -22.40 27.40 -30.66
CA ALA A 1138 -23.76 27.67 -31.10
C ALA A 1138 -23.93 27.48 -32.62
N ASN A 1139 -22.92 27.85 -33.40
CA ASN A 1139 -22.83 27.59 -34.85
C ASN A 1139 -22.66 26.10 -35.21
N GLY A 1140 -22.39 25.22 -34.23
CA GLY A 1140 -22.06 23.80 -34.47
C GLY A 1140 -20.68 23.57 -35.08
N GLU A 1141 -19.77 24.56 -34.98
CA GLU A 1141 -18.40 24.44 -35.47
C GLU A 1141 -17.58 23.47 -34.59
N LYS A 1142 -16.53 22.87 -35.19
CA LYS A 1142 -15.57 22.07 -34.42
C LYS A 1142 -14.73 22.97 -33.51
N THR A 1143 -14.42 22.46 -32.32
CA THR A 1143 -13.41 23.03 -31.43
C THR A 1143 -12.08 23.15 -32.16
N ASP A 1144 -11.58 24.39 -32.29
CA ASP A 1144 -10.30 24.69 -32.92
C ASP A 1144 -9.60 25.87 -32.23
N HIS A 1145 -8.34 26.14 -32.57
CA HIS A 1145 -7.55 27.21 -31.95
C HIS A 1145 -8.21 28.57 -32.18
N ILE A 1146 -8.24 29.41 -31.13
CA ILE A 1146 -8.87 30.74 -31.15
C ILE A 1146 -7.97 31.80 -30.51
N SER A 1147 -8.16 33.05 -30.89
CA SER A 1147 -7.43 34.19 -30.34
C SER A 1147 -8.36 35.40 -30.22
N VAL A 1148 -8.26 36.14 -29.13
CA VAL A 1148 -8.82 37.50 -29.04
C VAL A 1148 -7.85 38.46 -29.71
N ALA A 1149 -8.30 39.10 -30.79
CA ALA A 1149 -7.51 40.12 -31.47
C ALA A 1149 -7.16 41.28 -30.51
N VAL A 1150 -5.92 41.74 -30.55
CA VAL A 1150 -5.54 43.03 -29.97
C VAL A 1150 -6.12 44.12 -30.88
N ASN A 1151 -7.07 44.89 -30.35
CA ASN A 1151 -7.42 46.16 -30.96
C ASN A 1151 -6.30 47.15 -30.64
N ASN A 1152 -5.54 47.55 -31.67
CA ASN A 1152 -4.61 48.68 -31.61
C ASN A 1152 -5.36 50.01 -31.48
#